data_AF-A0A1Y6CYC7-F1
#
_entry.id   AF-A0A1Y6CYC7-F1
#
_cell.length_a   1.000
_cell.length_b   1.000
_cell.length_c   1.000
_cell.angle_alpha   90.00
_cell.angle_beta   90.00
_cell.angle_gamma   90.00
#
_symmetry.space_group_name_H-M   'P 1'
#
loop_
_entity.id
_entity.type
_entity.pdbx_description
1 polymer ?
#
loop_
_entity_poly.entity_id
_entity_poly.type
_entity_poly.pdbx_seq_one_letter_code
_entity_poly.pdbx_strand_id
1 'polypeptide(L)'
;MIDAQYFHFTLGPVQSFVAQARRTRDFWAGSFLLSWLSAVAMREVEAQGGKIVFPGLDLAFRDALTGGAKQRGPQQGSVPNRFKAQVGPGFAPEQVDVAVWMAWKALAELVWREDLAELVGKIDDGSKSKTGRPKIERLWRNQIGGFWEMTWCLTGDPLESDLLDRRKNWRTYLPPPQSGAKCAVMEGWQELSGAKPPPKSKDGLEQAAAERERPDFWARVRAHLRTSDLRDDERLCAIAFVKRRFHRHFHRLQGVTMPGGWTLYGWRIETGVPSVGFMAAVPWLADLIADHDKVADGVLEALYENGLALAGDHDEWRTRIRCVESALDSRPGSKAWELARLDGSVFFPDLYGSQFKGKGDAEKNAMREALARLGRGTPPPFYALLLMDGDNLGKSLSNGVPETGDPKTRRQAAEKRERLIALALEKFTARVSGSNKPVDTVALPDKGTVDLHDGFLVYAGGDDVLALLPVRSALECARKLRQDYLECFGEAHRVLGIDPAKRIPCSISAAIQFVHVHCPLTRVLRDAHHLLDEIAKDGCGRDALAVRVVKPGGATLEWAMPWETALTRDEQGEESLVVGHMARRFAQEQAQATGLSSKFLFGMRDIFDLLTEPPDPDGPDCPKRADLGLDDRAIVDLLMADYLASGGNTALRGDGEARPAIRAAIEALFRQCQPQTRGPEGGLIDIGSPRADAALLVRFLASQGAAA
;
A
#
# COMPACT_ATOMS: atom_id res chain seq x y z
N MET A 1 -26.17 39.44 4.98
CA MET A 1 -25.90 38.10 4.40
C MET A 1 -25.42 37.25 5.56
N ILE A 2 -26.02 36.09 5.79
CA ILE A 2 -25.57 35.18 6.84
C ILE A 2 -24.22 34.62 6.35
N ASP A 3 -23.13 35.03 7.00
CA ASP A 3 -21.78 34.67 6.56
C ASP A 3 -21.57 33.17 6.69
N ALA A 4 -21.42 32.49 5.55
CA ALA A 4 -21.06 31.08 5.50
C ALA A 4 -19.69 30.89 6.16
N GLN A 5 -19.57 29.88 7.02
CA GLN A 5 -18.31 29.51 7.66
C GLN A 5 -17.72 28.27 6.97
N TYR A 6 -16.41 28.08 7.13
CA TYR A 6 -15.68 26.92 6.63
C TYR A 6 -15.14 26.12 7.80
N PHE A 7 -15.53 24.84 7.83
CA PHE A 7 -15.11 23.85 8.79
C PHE A 7 -13.98 23.02 8.19
N HIS A 8 -12.83 23.03 8.85
CA HIS A 8 -11.69 22.20 8.49
C HIS A 8 -11.55 21.14 9.57
N PHE A 9 -11.48 19.87 9.17
CA PHE A 9 -11.38 18.75 10.09
C PHE A 9 -10.25 17.80 9.70
N THR A 10 -9.58 17.23 10.70
CA THR A 10 -8.66 16.11 10.51
C THR A 10 -8.81 15.08 11.63
N LEU A 11 -8.81 13.81 11.24
CA LEU A 11 -8.78 12.65 12.13
C LEU A 11 -7.38 12.05 12.16
N GLY A 12 -6.86 11.82 13.37
CA GLY A 12 -5.57 11.20 13.60
C GLY A 12 -5.55 10.32 14.86
N PRO A 13 -4.47 9.59 15.09
CA PRO A 13 -3.25 9.56 14.28
C PRO A 13 -3.38 8.64 13.05
N VAL A 14 -2.83 9.04 11.90
CA VAL A 14 -2.89 8.25 10.65
C VAL A 14 -1.78 7.21 10.62
N GLN A 15 -0.51 7.64 10.58
CA GLN A 15 0.62 6.72 10.40
C GLN A 15 0.74 5.72 11.55
N SER A 16 0.64 6.17 12.81
CA SER A 16 0.74 5.26 13.96
C SER A 16 -0.46 4.33 14.13
N PHE A 17 -1.57 4.58 13.44
CA PHE A 17 -2.69 3.64 13.37
C PHE A 17 -2.57 2.69 12.18
N VAL A 18 -2.35 3.22 10.98
CA VAL A 18 -2.37 2.45 9.73
C VAL A 18 -1.10 1.61 9.61
N ALA A 19 0.09 2.21 9.76
CA ALA A 19 1.38 1.55 9.55
C ALA A 19 1.77 0.57 10.68
N GLN A 20 1.16 0.67 11.86
CA GLN A 20 1.33 -0.32 12.93
C GLN A 20 0.51 -1.58 12.61
N ALA A 21 1.09 -2.42 11.74
CA ALA A 21 0.50 -3.62 11.22
C ALA A 21 1.57 -4.72 11.04
N ARG A 22 1.34 -5.90 11.61
CA ARG A 22 2.20 -7.08 11.36
C ARG A 22 1.77 -7.89 10.14
N ARG A 23 0.53 -7.69 9.68
CA ARG A 23 -0.08 -8.42 8.58
C ARG A 23 -0.76 -7.44 7.62
N THR A 24 -0.88 -7.83 6.37
CA THR A 24 -1.60 -7.08 5.32
C THR A 24 -3.04 -6.79 5.73
N ARG A 25 -3.72 -7.75 6.37
CA ARG A 25 -5.06 -7.56 6.94
C ARG A 25 -5.13 -6.46 8.01
N ASP A 26 -4.14 -6.37 8.90
CA ASP A 26 -4.11 -5.32 9.93
C ASP A 26 -3.87 -3.94 9.29
N PHE A 27 -3.09 -3.94 8.21
CA PHE A 27 -2.77 -2.74 7.45
C PHE A 27 -4.01 -2.20 6.73
N TRP A 28 -4.68 -3.06 5.94
CA TRP A 28 -5.96 -2.77 5.29
C TRP A 28 -7.04 -2.37 6.30
N ALA A 29 -7.16 -3.08 7.42
CA ALA A 29 -8.11 -2.75 8.47
C ALA A 29 -7.91 -1.33 9.02
N GLY A 30 -6.65 -0.93 9.22
CA GLY A 30 -6.32 0.42 9.65
C GLY A 30 -6.77 1.47 8.65
N SER A 31 -6.47 1.26 7.37
CA SER A 31 -6.90 2.18 6.30
C SER A 31 -8.43 2.27 6.20
N PHE A 32 -9.12 1.12 6.16
CA PHE A 32 -10.58 1.07 6.06
C PHE A 32 -11.26 1.77 7.24
N LEU A 33 -10.83 1.48 8.48
CA LEU A 33 -11.42 2.07 9.69
C LEU A 33 -11.22 3.58 9.73
N LEU A 34 -10.06 4.08 9.31
CA LEU A 34 -9.80 5.51 9.21
C LEU A 34 -10.75 6.17 8.21
N SER A 35 -10.86 5.62 6.99
CA SER A 35 -11.80 6.13 5.97
C SER A 35 -13.25 6.07 6.42
N TRP A 36 -13.67 4.97 7.08
CA TRP A 36 -15.02 4.82 7.60
C TRP A 36 -15.35 5.88 8.66
N LEU A 37 -14.45 6.13 9.61
CA LEU A 37 -14.65 7.16 10.63
C LEU A 37 -14.63 8.58 10.04
N SER A 38 -13.78 8.84 9.04
CA SER A 38 -13.79 10.11 8.29
C SER A 38 -15.09 10.29 7.50
N ALA A 39 -15.64 9.22 6.93
CA ALA A 39 -16.93 9.24 6.26
C ALA A 39 -18.08 9.52 7.25
N VAL A 40 -18.02 8.97 8.47
CA VAL A 40 -18.95 9.30 9.56
C VAL A 40 -18.90 10.79 9.89
N ALA A 41 -17.69 11.37 9.99
CA ALA A 41 -17.52 12.80 10.25
C ALA A 41 -18.12 13.66 9.13
N MET A 42 -17.80 13.34 7.87
CA MET A 42 -18.38 14.05 6.71
C MET A 42 -19.91 13.93 6.67
N ARG A 43 -20.45 12.75 6.96
CA ARG A 43 -21.90 12.51 6.95
C ARG A 43 -22.61 13.28 8.06
N GLU A 44 -21.99 13.41 9.23
CA GLU A 44 -22.49 14.23 10.32
C GLU A 44 -22.55 15.71 9.94
N VAL A 45 -21.54 16.21 9.21
CA VAL A 45 -21.57 17.57 8.66
C VAL A 45 -22.73 17.76 7.68
N GLU A 46 -22.96 16.80 6.77
CA GLU A 46 -24.11 16.84 5.85
C GLU A 46 -25.45 16.81 6.59
N ALA A 47 -25.56 16.02 7.67
CA ALA A 47 -26.78 15.91 8.48
C ALA A 47 -27.15 17.23 9.16
N GLN A 48 -26.16 18.06 9.50
CA GLN A 48 -26.35 19.41 10.03
C GLN A 48 -26.59 20.47 8.93
N GLY A 49 -26.74 20.06 7.67
CA GLY A 49 -26.95 20.96 6.53
C GLY A 49 -25.67 21.58 5.96
N GLY A 50 -24.50 21.09 6.37
CA GLY A 50 -23.22 21.47 5.77
C GLY A 50 -23.01 20.82 4.40
N LYS A 51 -22.10 21.41 3.61
CA LYS A 51 -21.71 20.90 2.29
C LYS A 51 -20.21 20.62 2.28
N ILE A 52 -19.84 19.37 2.00
CA ILE A 52 -18.42 19.02 1.83
C ILE A 52 -17.88 19.71 0.58
N VAL A 53 -16.79 20.46 0.75
CA VAL A 53 -16.14 21.24 -0.32
C VAL A 53 -15.02 20.42 -0.93
N PHE A 54 -14.13 19.88 -0.08
CA PHE A 54 -12.96 19.15 -0.55
C PHE A 54 -12.40 18.22 0.53
N PRO A 55 -12.06 16.96 0.20
CA PRO A 55 -12.50 16.22 -0.98
C PRO A 55 -13.97 15.79 -0.83
N GLY A 56 -14.62 15.45 -1.94
CA GLY A 56 -16.01 14.96 -1.91
C GLY A 56 -16.13 13.64 -1.13
N LEU A 57 -17.27 13.45 -0.44
CA LEU A 57 -17.58 12.18 0.21
C LEU A 57 -17.89 11.13 -0.85
N ASP A 58 -17.19 9.99 -0.81
CA ASP A 58 -17.48 8.86 -1.67
C ASP A 58 -18.94 8.42 -1.50
N LEU A 59 -19.71 8.51 -2.59
CA LEU A 59 -21.13 8.15 -2.63
C LEU A 59 -21.39 6.72 -2.14
N ALA A 60 -20.49 5.77 -2.42
CA ALA A 60 -20.64 4.40 -1.96
C ALA A 60 -20.53 4.30 -0.43
N PHE A 61 -19.64 5.09 0.19
CA PHE A 61 -19.58 5.20 1.64
C PHE A 61 -20.81 5.91 2.18
N ARG A 62 -21.22 7.03 1.58
CA ARG A 62 -22.40 7.80 2.00
C ARG A 62 -23.66 6.93 2.07
N ASP A 63 -23.90 6.15 1.03
CA ASP A 63 -25.07 5.29 0.92
C ASP A 63 -24.95 4.08 1.85
N ALA A 64 -23.75 3.50 1.99
CA ALA A 64 -23.52 2.36 2.87
C ALA A 64 -23.70 2.71 4.36
N LEU A 65 -23.23 3.88 4.80
CA LEU A 65 -23.35 4.35 6.18
C LEU A 65 -24.78 4.43 6.69
N THR A 66 -25.74 4.70 5.80
CA THR A 66 -27.16 4.87 6.14
C THR A 66 -28.01 3.63 5.80
N GLY A 67 -27.35 2.51 5.51
CA GLY A 67 -28.01 1.23 5.30
C GLY A 67 -28.51 1.01 3.86
N GLY A 68 -28.06 1.80 2.88
CA GLY A 68 -28.31 1.56 1.45
C GLY A 68 -27.59 0.33 0.91
N ALA A 69 -26.46 -0.05 1.51
CA ALA A 69 -25.60 -1.15 1.05
C ALA A 69 -25.80 -2.47 1.85
N LYS A 70 -27.05 -2.86 2.15
CA LYS A 70 -27.36 -4.00 3.06
C LYS A 70 -26.70 -5.34 2.69
N GLN A 71 -26.25 -5.52 1.45
CA GLN A 71 -25.57 -6.75 1.00
C GLN A 71 -24.09 -6.57 0.61
N ARG A 72 -23.70 -5.43 0.02
CA ARG A 72 -22.31 -5.18 -0.42
C ARG A 72 -22.02 -3.68 -0.45
N GLY A 73 -21.17 -3.20 0.46
CA GLY A 73 -20.67 -1.81 0.49
C GLY A 73 -19.20 -1.73 0.07
N PRO A 74 -18.56 -0.56 0.24
CA PRO A 74 -17.12 -0.39 -0.01
C PRO A 74 -16.27 -1.42 0.73
N GLN A 75 -15.25 -1.97 0.05
CA GLN A 75 -14.34 -2.97 0.61
C GLN A 75 -12.96 -2.36 0.95
N GLN A 76 -12.62 -1.23 0.34
CA GLN A 76 -11.37 -0.50 0.55
C GLN A 76 -11.65 0.88 1.15
N GLY A 77 -10.63 1.45 1.81
CA GLY A 77 -10.70 2.85 2.25
C GLY A 77 -10.54 3.79 1.06
N SER A 78 -11.48 4.71 0.89
CA SER A 78 -11.42 5.75 -0.15
C SER A 78 -11.67 7.18 0.33
N VAL A 79 -11.97 7.33 1.62
CA VAL A 79 -12.25 8.62 2.24
C VAL A 79 -11.01 9.07 3.01
N PRO A 80 -10.44 10.25 2.71
CA PRO A 80 -9.25 10.72 3.38
C PRO A 80 -9.56 11.30 4.76
N ASN A 81 -8.53 11.43 5.57
CA ASN A 81 -8.65 11.82 6.97
C ASN A 81 -8.73 13.33 7.20
N ARG A 82 -8.58 14.16 6.16
CA ARG A 82 -8.69 15.63 6.20
C ARG A 82 -9.75 16.07 5.21
N PHE A 83 -10.62 16.99 5.62
CA PHE A 83 -11.59 17.61 4.72
C PHE A 83 -11.96 19.03 5.13
N LYS A 84 -12.55 19.75 4.18
CA LYS A 84 -13.10 21.10 4.28
C LYS A 84 -14.57 21.07 3.91
N ALA A 85 -15.41 21.75 4.69
CA ALA A 85 -16.83 21.86 4.46
C ALA A 85 -17.32 23.30 4.62
N GLN A 86 -18.33 23.69 3.86
CA GLN A 86 -19.06 24.93 4.04
C GLN A 86 -20.23 24.67 4.98
N VAL A 87 -20.37 25.48 6.03
CA VAL A 87 -21.34 25.28 7.10
C VAL A 87 -22.09 26.58 7.44
N GLY A 88 -23.28 26.42 8.02
CA GLY A 88 -24.12 27.54 8.46
C GLY A 88 -23.87 27.95 9.91
N PRO A 89 -24.48 29.06 10.38
CA PRO A 89 -24.25 29.61 11.73
C PRO A 89 -24.76 28.73 12.88
N GLY A 90 -25.62 27.76 12.60
CA GLY A 90 -26.12 26.78 13.59
C GLY A 90 -25.32 25.48 13.66
N PHE A 91 -24.20 25.40 12.93
CA PHE A 91 -23.36 24.21 12.89
C PHE A 91 -22.66 23.96 14.22
N ALA A 92 -22.72 22.73 14.71
CA ALA A 92 -22.13 22.30 15.98
C ALA A 92 -20.94 21.38 15.70
N PRO A 93 -19.70 21.91 15.63
CA PRO A 93 -18.51 21.10 15.31
C PRO A 93 -18.26 19.98 16.32
N GLU A 94 -18.60 20.17 17.60
CA GLU A 94 -18.44 19.16 18.65
C GLU A 94 -19.29 17.92 18.40
N GLN A 95 -20.43 18.04 17.70
CA GLN A 95 -21.25 16.90 17.34
C GLN A 95 -20.55 15.98 16.33
N VAL A 96 -19.66 16.53 15.49
CA VAL A 96 -18.81 15.74 14.58
C VAL A 96 -17.86 14.84 15.39
N ASP A 97 -17.21 15.38 16.41
CA ASP A 97 -16.34 14.60 17.31
C ASP A 97 -17.13 13.50 18.03
N VAL A 98 -18.33 13.85 18.53
CA VAL A 98 -19.22 12.89 19.20
C VAL A 98 -19.63 11.76 18.25
N ALA A 99 -20.00 12.07 17.01
CA ALA A 99 -20.41 11.07 16.02
C ALA A 99 -19.28 10.07 15.73
N VAL A 100 -18.05 10.55 15.52
CA VAL A 100 -16.87 9.70 15.30
C VAL A 100 -16.61 8.80 16.51
N TRP A 101 -16.64 9.37 17.73
CA TRP A 101 -16.46 8.59 18.96
C TRP A 101 -17.56 7.56 19.16
N MET A 102 -18.81 7.90 18.87
CA MET A 102 -19.95 6.99 18.97
C MET A 102 -19.80 5.82 18.00
N ALA A 103 -19.44 6.08 16.74
CA ALA A 103 -19.20 5.05 15.75
C ALA A 103 -18.07 4.09 16.17
N TRP A 104 -16.91 4.64 16.57
CA TRP A 104 -15.78 3.84 17.02
C TRP A 104 -16.10 2.98 18.25
N LYS A 105 -16.74 3.57 19.27
CA LYS A 105 -17.12 2.85 20.49
C LYS A 105 -18.18 1.79 20.22
N ALA A 106 -19.15 2.06 19.35
CA ALA A 106 -20.18 1.09 18.99
C ALA A 106 -19.57 -0.13 18.27
N LEU A 107 -18.63 0.10 17.34
CA LEU A 107 -17.91 -0.98 16.67
C LEU A 107 -17.04 -1.78 17.65
N ALA A 108 -16.31 -1.10 18.54
CA ALA A 108 -15.49 -1.76 19.54
C ALA A 108 -16.34 -2.58 20.53
N GLU A 109 -17.48 -2.06 20.98
CA GLU A 109 -18.41 -2.78 21.86
C GLU A 109 -19.02 -4.00 21.14
N LEU A 110 -19.31 -3.88 19.84
CA LEU A 110 -19.74 -5.01 19.03
C LEU A 110 -18.66 -6.10 19.00
N VAL A 111 -17.41 -5.77 18.67
CA VAL A 111 -16.31 -6.76 18.68
C VAL A 111 -16.12 -7.37 20.07
N TRP A 112 -16.16 -6.55 21.12
CA TRP A 112 -16.07 -7.03 22.51
C TRP A 112 -17.17 -8.04 22.83
N ARG A 113 -18.43 -7.70 22.53
CA ARG A 113 -19.58 -8.56 22.80
C ARG A 113 -19.48 -9.90 22.10
N GLU A 114 -19.10 -9.90 20.82
CA GLU A 114 -19.10 -11.11 20.00
C GLU A 114 -17.89 -12.02 20.27
N ASP A 115 -16.71 -11.45 20.60
CA ASP A 115 -15.48 -12.26 20.73
C ASP A 115 -14.97 -12.40 22.18
N LEU A 116 -15.24 -11.45 23.10
CA LEU A 116 -14.56 -11.38 24.39
C LEU A 116 -15.48 -11.39 25.62
N ALA A 117 -16.70 -10.85 25.54
CA ALA A 117 -17.56 -10.64 26.72
C ALA A 117 -17.86 -11.94 27.47
N GLU A 118 -18.19 -13.02 26.76
CA GLU A 118 -18.47 -14.32 27.37
C GLU A 118 -17.20 -14.93 28.01
N LEU A 119 -16.05 -14.81 27.34
CA LEU A 119 -14.78 -15.33 27.82
C LEU A 119 -14.32 -14.62 29.10
N VAL A 120 -14.43 -13.29 29.10
CA VAL A 120 -14.02 -12.45 30.24
C VAL A 120 -14.99 -12.61 31.41
N GLY A 121 -16.30 -12.78 31.16
CA GLY A 121 -17.28 -13.05 32.21
C GLY A 121 -17.00 -14.34 32.99
N LYS A 122 -16.30 -15.31 32.37
CA LYS A 122 -15.88 -16.59 32.97
C LYS A 122 -14.50 -16.53 33.65
N ILE A 123 -13.82 -15.38 33.63
CA ILE A 123 -12.52 -15.20 34.27
C ILE A 123 -12.74 -14.50 35.62
N ASP A 124 -12.51 -15.23 36.70
CA ASP A 124 -12.40 -14.61 38.03
C ASP A 124 -10.98 -14.06 38.20
N ASP A 125 -10.81 -12.77 37.90
CA ASP A 125 -9.51 -12.09 38.06
C ASP A 125 -9.29 -11.55 39.50
N GLY A 126 -10.21 -11.83 40.44
CA GLY A 126 -10.14 -11.37 41.83
C GLY A 126 -10.14 -9.84 42.00
N SER A 127 -10.39 -9.07 40.93
CA SER A 127 -10.11 -7.63 40.88
C SER A 127 -11.33 -6.78 40.49
N LYS A 128 -12.54 -7.26 40.81
CA LYS A 128 -13.78 -6.49 40.65
C LYS A 128 -13.63 -5.14 41.35
N SER A 129 -13.69 -4.06 40.57
CA SER A 129 -13.57 -2.70 41.10
C SER A 129 -14.87 -2.25 41.81
N LYS A 130 -14.89 -1.03 42.38
CA LYS A 130 -16.11 -0.41 42.93
C LYS A 130 -17.27 -0.33 41.93
N THR A 131 -17.00 -0.41 40.62
CA THR A 131 -18.03 -0.40 39.55
C THR A 131 -18.45 -1.81 39.11
N GLY A 132 -17.94 -2.88 39.74
CA GLY A 132 -18.29 -4.28 39.46
C GLY A 132 -17.67 -4.87 38.19
N ARG A 133 -16.97 -4.09 37.37
CA ARG A 133 -16.37 -4.55 36.10
C ARG A 133 -15.01 -5.25 36.27
N PRO A 134 -14.71 -6.31 35.50
CA PRO A 134 -13.39 -6.96 35.44
C PRO A 134 -12.30 -6.00 34.96
N LYS A 135 -11.04 -6.25 35.36
CA LYS A 135 -9.89 -5.39 35.00
C LYS A 135 -9.70 -5.31 33.49
N ILE A 136 -9.89 -6.42 32.78
CA ILE A 136 -9.74 -6.50 31.31
C ILE A 136 -10.75 -5.59 30.61
N GLU A 137 -12.01 -5.58 31.04
CA GLU A 137 -13.03 -4.69 30.44
C GLU A 137 -12.70 -3.22 30.67
N ARG A 138 -12.18 -2.86 31.85
CA ARG A 138 -11.74 -1.48 32.12
C ARG A 138 -10.56 -1.09 31.22
N LEU A 139 -9.58 -1.97 31.07
CA LEU A 139 -8.43 -1.73 30.18
C LEU A 139 -8.90 -1.55 28.73
N TRP A 140 -9.81 -2.41 28.26
CA TRP A 140 -10.45 -2.28 26.95
C TRP A 140 -11.09 -0.90 26.76
N ARG A 141 -12.01 -0.51 27.66
CA ARG A 141 -12.73 0.77 27.55
C ARG A 141 -11.79 1.98 27.59
N ASN A 142 -10.75 1.95 28.42
CA ASN A 142 -9.77 3.03 28.50
C ASN A 142 -8.95 3.15 27.21
N GLN A 143 -8.51 2.03 26.63
CA GLN A 143 -7.75 2.04 25.39
C GLN A 143 -8.60 2.48 24.18
N ILE A 144 -9.84 2.00 24.10
CA ILE A 144 -10.77 2.38 23.03
C ILE A 144 -11.16 3.85 23.13
N GLY A 145 -11.46 4.35 24.34
CA GLY A 145 -11.99 5.69 24.56
C GLY A 145 -10.97 6.83 24.49
N GLY A 146 -9.68 6.54 24.38
CA GLY A 146 -8.61 7.54 24.39
C GLY A 146 -7.55 7.26 23.34
N PHE A 147 -7.94 6.81 22.14
CA PHE A 147 -7.03 6.55 21.03
C PHE A 147 -7.01 7.68 19.97
N TRP A 148 -8.18 8.09 19.49
CA TRP A 148 -8.33 9.05 18.41
C TRP A 148 -8.10 10.48 18.86
N GLU A 149 -7.42 11.25 18.03
CA GLU A 149 -7.26 12.69 18.10
C GLU A 149 -8.02 13.32 16.93
N MET A 150 -8.96 14.20 17.23
CA MET A 150 -9.68 14.97 16.23
C MET A 150 -9.33 16.43 16.41
N THR A 151 -9.04 17.10 15.31
CA THR A 151 -8.64 18.50 15.30
C THR A 151 -9.46 19.21 14.24
N TRP A 152 -10.06 20.32 14.62
CA TRP A 152 -10.86 21.12 13.71
C TRP A 152 -10.72 22.63 13.96
N CYS A 153 -11.03 23.39 12.92
CA CYS A 153 -11.02 24.85 12.90
C CYS A 153 -12.29 25.35 12.19
N LEU A 154 -12.82 26.49 12.63
CA LEU A 154 -13.86 27.24 11.94
C LEU A 154 -13.31 28.60 11.52
N THR A 155 -13.58 29.00 10.28
CA THR A 155 -13.18 30.31 9.74
C THR A 155 -14.30 30.92 8.90
N GLY A 156 -14.39 32.25 8.87
CA GLY A 156 -15.24 32.96 7.91
C GLY A 156 -14.57 33.14 6.54
N ASP A 157 -13.26 32.92 6.45
CA ASP A 157 -12.49 33.12 5.22
C ASP A 157 -12.42 31.82 4.40
N PRO A 158 -12.99 31.76 3.18
CA PRO A 158 -12.86 30.61 2.29
C PRO A 158 -11.43 30.30 1.85
N LEU A 159 -10.53 31.27 1.85
CA LEU A 159 -9.18 31.14 1.30
C LEU A 159 -8.16 30.61 2.32
N GLU A 160 -8.49 30.68 3.60
CA GLU A 160 -7.67 30.15 4.69
C GLU A 160 -7.63 28.63 4.63
N SER A 161 -6.45 28.05 4.40
CA SER A 161 -6.27 26.60 4.17
C SER A 161 -5.24 25.94 5.10
N ASP A 162 -4.38 26.73 5.76
CA ASP A 162 -3.30 26.27 6.64
C ASP A 162 -3.69 26.21 8.12
N LEU A 163 -4.94 26.57 8.47
CA LEU A 163 -5.43 26.64 9.86
C LEU A 163 -5.21 25.34 10.64
N LEU A 164 -5.46 24.18 10.00
CA LEU A 164 -5.21 22.88 10.62
C LEU A 164 -3.72 22.65 10.86
N ASP A 165 -2.86 23.09 9.95
CA ASP A 165 -1.42 22.89 10.05
C ASP A 165 -0.84 23.76 11.18
N ARG A 166 -1.35 24.98 11.34
CA ARG A 166 -1.09 25.83 12.52
C ARG A 166 -1.61 25.20 13.81
N ARG A 167 -2.82 24.64 13.80
CA ARG A 167 -3.44 24.00 14.97
C ARG A 167 -2.69 22.73 15.41
N LYS A 168 -2.12 21.97 14.47
CA LYS A 168 -1.29 20.78 14.73
C LYS A 168 -0.01 21.10 15.50
N ASN A 169 0.53 22.32 15.35
CA ASN A 169 1.70 22.75 16.12
C ASN A 169 1.40 22.88 17.62
N TRP A 170 0.13 23.06 18.00
CA TRP A 170 -0.32 22.98 19.38
C TRP A 170 -0.66 21.53 19.75
N ARG A 171 0.35 20.78 20.22
CA ARG A 171 0.17 19.40 20.71
C ARG A 171 -0.79 19.38 21.90
N THR A 172 -2.02 18.91 21.68
CA THR A 172 -3.05 18.84 22.73
C THR A 172 -3.38 17.43 23.19
N TYR A 173 -2.92 16.40 22.48
CA TYR A 173 -3.20 15.01 22.81
C TYR A 173 -2.02 14.32 23.48
N LEU A 174 -2.29 13.73 24.65
CA LEU A 174 -1.35 12.89 25.39
C LEU A 174 -2.02 11.54 25.66
N PRO A 175 -1.59 10.44 25.00
CA PRO A 175 -2.17 9.13 25.25
C PRO A 175 -1.91 8.69 26.71
N PRO A 176 -2.84 7.95 27.33
CA PRO A 176 -2.71 7.54 28.72
C PRO A 176 -1.51 6.61 28.92
N PRO A 177 -0.77 6.71 30.04
CA PRO A 177 0.40 5.88 30.31
C PRO A 177 0.03 4.39 30.37
N GLN A 178 0.81 3.55 29.70
CA GLN A 178 0.58 2.09 29.58
C GLN A 178 1.74 1.33 30.23
N SER A 179 1.59 0.89 31.47
CA SER A 179 2.70 0.37 32.30
C SER A 179 2.86 -1.16 32.32
N GLY A 180 2.08 -1.91 31.52
CA GLY A 180 2.16 -3.38 31.46
C GLY A 180 2.89 -3.98 30.26
N ALA A 181 2.74 -5.30 30.08
CA ALA A 181 3.23 -6.01 28.91
C ALA A 181 2.69 -5.38 27.62
N LYS A 182 3.54 -5.31 26.59
CA LYS A 182 3.22 -4.54 25.39
C LYS A 182 2.44 -5.34 24.35
N CYS A 183 1.60 -4.63 23.62
CA CYS A 183 0.92 -5.13 22.44
C CYS A 183 1.95 -5.51 21.36
N ALA A 184 1.70 -6.63 20.70
CA ALA A 184 2.54 -7.14 19.63
C ALA A 184 2.44 -6.32 18.33
N VAL A 185 1.42 -5.47 18.20
CA VAL A 185 1.12 -4.69 16.98
C VAL A 185 1.22 -3.20 17.23
N MET A 186 0.53 -2.71 18.27
CA MET A 186 0.45 -1.28 18.56
C MET A 186 1.54 -0.88 19.56
N GLU A 187 2.58 -0.22 19.07
CA GLU A 187 3.72 0.19 19.88
C GLU A 187 3.30 1.13 21.02
N GLY A 188 3.90 0.96 22.19
CA GLY A 188 3.59 1.74 23.39
C GLY A 188 2.36 1.25 24.16
N TRP A 189 1.39 0.60 23.51
CA TRP A 189 0.14 0.14 24.14
C TRP A 189 0.30 -1.15 24.96
N GLN A 190 -0.43 -1.26 26.06
CA GLN A 190 -0.46 -2.48 26.88
C GLN A 190 -1.37 -3.55 26.23
N GLU A 191 -1.01 -4.82 26.34
CA GLU A 191 -1.88 -5.93 25.91
C GLU A 191 -3.05 -6.19 26.90
N LEU A 192 -4.13 -6.82 26.43
CA LEU A 192 -5.41 -6.91 27.15
C LEU A 192 -5.43 -7.76 28.42
N SER A 193 -4.54 -8.75 28.58
CA SER A 193 -4.53 -9.60 29.79
C SER A 193 -4.17 -8.81 31.05
N GLY A 194 -3.62 -7.60 30.88
CA GLY A 194 -3.23 -6.74 31.99
C GLY A 194 -1.98 -7.27 32.70
N ALA A 195 -1.17 -8.09 32.02
CA ALA A 195 0.04 -8.66 32.57
C ALA A 195 1.09 -7.57 32.86
N LYS A 196 1.94 -7.85 33.85
CA LYS A 196 3.10 -7.00 34.15
C LYS A 196 4.09 -7.07 32.98
N PRO A 197 4.92 -6.03 32.78
CA PRO A 197 5.99 -6.09 31.80
C PRO A 197 6.89 -7.30 32.06
N PRO A 198 7.45 -7.93 31.02
CA PRO A 198 8.46 -8.96 31.23
C PRO A 198 9.62 -8.40 32.08
N PRO A 199 10.25 -9.24 32.92
CA PRO A 199 11.42 -8.82 33.71
C PRO A 199 12.53 -8.29 32.79
N LYS A 200 13.32 -7.33 33.27
CA LYS A 200 14.42 -6.73 32.49
C LYS A 200 15.61 -7.69 32.30
N SER A 201 15.64 -8.83 32.98
CA SER A 201 16.72 -9.81 32.88
C SER A 201 16.66 -10.53 31.52
N LYS A 202 17.84 -10.89 31.00
CA LYS A 202 17.98 -11.73 29.79
C LYS A 202 17.99 -13.23 30.11
N ASP A 203 17.74 -13.60 31.37
CA ASP A 203 17.69 -15.01 31.78
C ASP A 203 16.42 -15.68 31.24
N GLY A 204 16.61 -16.70 30.40
CA GLY A 204 15.52 -17.43 29.76
C GLY A 204 14.61 -18.17 30.75
N LEU A 205 15.12 -18.53 31.94
CA LEU A 205 14.34 -19.19 32.98
C LEU A 205 13.36 -18.22 33.67
N GLU A 206 13.82 -17.01 34.00
CA GLU A 206 12.96 -15.97 34.59
C GLU A 206 11.90 -15.49 33.61
N GLN A 207 12.26 -15.36 32.32
CA GLN A 207 11.29 -15.01 31.27
C GLN A 207 10.23 -16.11 31.08
N ALA A 208 10.64 -17.38 31.08
CA ALA A 208 9.73 -18.51 30.98
C ALA A 208 8.82 -18.65 32.21
N ALA A 209 9.34 -18.39 33.41
CA ALA A 209 8.55 -18.37 34.64
C ALA A 209 7.50 -17.23 34.62
N ALA A 210 7.92 -16.01 34.25
CA ALA A 210 7.02 -14.87 34.09
C ALA A 210 5.96 -15.10 33.00
N GLU A 211 6.25 -15.91 31.98
CA GLU A 211 5.31 -16.33 30.96
C GLU A 211 4.30 -17.38 31.47
N ARG A 212 4.74 -18.33 32.31
CA ARG A 212 3.87 -19.33 32.95
C ARG A 212 2.92 -18.73 33.98
N GLU A 213 3.33 -17.65 34.63
CA GLU A 213 2.49 -16.92 35.60
C GLU A 213 1.50 -15.95 34.95
N ARG A 214 1.52 -15.80 33.62
CA ARG A 214 0.57 -14.91 32.94
C ARG A 214 -0.84 -15.49 32.93
N PRO A 215 -1.87 -14.64 32.99
CA PRO A 215 -3.25 -15.09 32.91
C PRO A 215 -3.49 -15.92 31.63
N ASP A 216 -4.19 -17.05 31.79
CA ASP A 216 -4.66 -17.97 30.73
C ASP A 216 -5.59 -17.29 29.68
N PHE A 217 -5.81 -15.99 29.79
CA PHE A 217 -6.66 -15.18 28.92
C PHE A 217 -6.38 -15.42 27.43
N TRP A 218 -5.11 -15.30 27.00
CA TRP A 218 -4.79 -15.43 25.57
C TRP A 218 -4.93 -16.86 25.04
N ALA A 219 -4.69 -17.88 25.87
CA ALA A 219 -4.93 -19.26 25.47
C ALA A 219 -6.44 -19.52 25.28
N ARG A 220 -7.29 -19.02 26.19
CA ARG A 220 -8.75 -19.07 26.03
C ARG A 220 -9.24 -18.33 24.79
N VAL A 221 -8.71 -17.13 24.54
CA VAL A 221 -9.04 -16.36 23.34
C VAL A 221 -8.63 -17.15 22.08
N ARG A 222 -7.41 -17.71 22.02
CA ARG A 222 -6.96 -18.51 20.87
C ARG A 222 -7.83 -19.75 20.65
N ALA A 223 -8.30 -20.41 21.72
CA ALA A 223 -9.18 -21.57 21.59
C ALA A 223 -10.53 -21.27 20.90
N HIS A 224 -10.98 -20.01 20.93
CA HIS A 224 -12.25 -19.57 20.30
C HIS A 224 -12.04 -18.87 18.95
N LEU A 225 -10.79 -18.65 18.54
CA LEU A 225 -10.45 -17.97 17.29
C LEU A 225 -9.79 -18.94 16.30
N ARG A 226 -9.79 -18.58 15.02
CA ARG A 226 -9.00 -19.31 14.01
C ARG A 226 -7.52 -19.03 14.21
N THR A 227 -6.66 -19.99 13.87
CA THR A 227 -5.18 -19.81 13.88
C THR A 227 -4.75 -18.62 13.00
N SER A 228 -5.47 -18.39 11.90
CA SER A 228 -5.27 -17.24 11.02
C SER A 228 -5.64 -15.90 11.67
N ASP A 229 -6.38 -15.86 12.78
CA ASP A 229 -6.78 -14.64 13.47
C ASP A 229 -5.79 -14.21 14.55
N LEU A 230 -5.12 -15.13 15.25
CA LEU A 230 -4.15 -14.82 16.31
C LEU A 230 -3.07 -15.91 16.44
N ARG A 231 -1.79 -15.55 16.27
CA ARG A 231 -0.65 -16.47 16.45
C ARG A 231 -0.34 -16.72 17.94
N ASP A 232 0.42 -17.77 18.23
CA ASP A 232 0.78 -18.19 19.59
C ASP A 232 1.62 -17.14 20.35
N ASP A 233 2.45 -16.38 19.63
CA ASP A 233 3.30 -15.32 20.17
C ASP A 233 2.61 -13.93 20.19
N GLU A 234 1.43 -13.80 19.59
CA GLU A 234 0.71 -12.53 19.49
C GLU A 234 -0.16 -12.28 20.72
N ARG A 235 -0.02 -11.07 21.28
CA ARG A 235 -0.87 -10.51 22.34
C ARG A 235 -1.23 -9.09 21.96
N LEU A 236 -2.51 -8.73 22.01
CA LEU A 236 -3.03 -7.50 21.41
C LEU A 236 -3.59 -6.54 22.46
N CYS A 237 -3.49 -5.23 22.22
CA CYS A 237 -4.29 -4.23 22.90
C CYS A 237 -5.71 -4.19 22.29
N ALA A 238 -6.63 -3.43 22.90
CA ALA A 238 -8.00 -3.29 22.42
C ALA A 238 -8.07 -2.80 20.96
N ILE A 239 -7.28 -1.77 20.62
CA ILE A 239 -7.25 -1.17 19.29
C ILE A 239 -6.79 -2.19 18.25
N ALA A 240 -5.69 -2.91 18.53
CA ALA A 240 -5.17 -3.96 17.64
C ALA A 240 -6.17 -5.12 17.48
N PHE A 241 -6.85 -5.49 18.56
CA PHE A 241 -7.86 -6.55 18.53
C PHE A 241 -9.07 -6.14 17.68
N VAL A 242 -9.55 -4.89 17.81
CA VAL A 242 -10.60 -4.34 16.92
C VAL A 242 -10.15 -4.36 15.46
N LYS A 243 -8.95 -3.84 15.14
CA LYS A 243 -8.39 -3.91 13.76
C LYS A 243 -8.41 -5.34 13.22
N ARG A 244 -8.02 -6.32 14.06
CA ARG A 244 -7.94 -7.73 13.68
C ARG A 244 -9.31 -8.37 13.45
N ARG A 245 -10.36 -7.92 14.14
CA ARG A 245 -11.64 -8.65 14.25
C ARG A 245 -12.86 -7.95 13.63
N PHE A 246 -12.83 -6.62 13.47
CA PHE A 246 -14.02 -5.85 13.10
C PHE A 246 -14.74 -6.38 11.85
N HIS A 247 -14.00 -6.76 10.81
CA HIS A 247 -14.52 -7.21 9.52
C HIS A 247 -15.44 -8.45 9.64
N ARG A 248 -15.26 -9.29 10.67
CA ARG A 248 -16.13 -10.46 10.93
C ARG A 248 -17.53 -10.04 11.37
N HIS A 249 -17.62 -8.92 12.09
CA HIS A 249 -18.82 -8.49 12.80
C HIS A 249 -19.46 -7.23 12.22
N PHE A 250 -18.74 -6.48 11.37
CA PHE A 250 -19.12 -5.14 10.91
C PHE A 250 -20.56 -5.06 10.36
N HIS A 251 -21.02 -6.05 9.60
CA HIS A 251 -22.39 -6.13 9.07
C HIS A 251 -23.51 -6.15 10.14
N ARG A 252 -23.18 -6.49 11.38
CA ARG A 252 -24.10 -6.52 12.53
C ARG A 252 -24.20 -5.17 13.23
N LEU A 253 -23.37 -4.20 12.87
CA LEU A 253 -23.47 -2.84 13.41
C LEU A 253 -24.71 -2.17 12.84
N GLN A 254 -25.77 -2.05 13.62
CA GLN A 254 -27.04 -1.45 13.19
C GLN A 254 -27.68 -0.69 14.35
N GLY A 255 -28.47 0.34 14.03
CA GLY A 255 -29.28 1.05 15.02
C GLY A 255 -28.54 2.04 15.91
N VAL A 256 -27.38 2.56 15.48
CA VAL A 256 -26.68 3.62 16.21
C VAL A 256 -27.21 4.98 15.74
N THR A 257 -28.06 5.62 16.54
CA THR A 257 -28.57 6.98 16.28
C THR A 257 -27.47 8.01 16.53
N MET A 258 -27.12 8.76 15.50
CA MET A 258 -26.09 9.80 15.54
C MET A 258 -26.64 11.16 15.99
N PRO A 259 -25.77 12.07 16.48
CA PRO A 259 -26.19 13.40 16.94
C PRO A 259 -27.03 14.17 15.92
N GLY A 260 -26.67 14.12 14.63
CA GLY A 260 -27.41 14.73 13.53
C GLY A 260 -28.71 14.00 13.13
N GLY A 261 -29.22 13.06 13.93
CA GLY A 261 -30.52 12.41 13.74
C GLY A 261 -30.55 11.30 12.69
N TRP A 262 -29.42 10.95 12.07
CA TRP A 262 -29.30 9.82 11.14
C TRP A 262 -28.90 8.53 11.87
N THR A 263 -29.10 7.38 11.23
CA THR A 263 -28.75 6.08 11.81
C THR A 263 -27.58 5.46 11.06
N LEU A 264 -26.56 5.04 11.80
CA LEU A 264 -25.39 4.37 11.27
C LEU A 264 -25.61 2.85 11.15
N TYR A 265 -25.15 2.32 10.02
CA TYR A 265 -25.11 0.91 9.69
C TYR A 265 -23.70 0.48 9.25
N GLY A 266 -23.36 -0.77 9.55
CA GLY A 266 -22.27 -1.49 8.91
C GLY A 266 -22.80 -2.45 7.85
N TRP A 267 -21.91 -2.95 7.00
CA TRP A 267 -22.21 -3.82 5.88
C TRP A 267 -21.28 -5.04 5.85
N ARG A 268 -21.52 -5.96 4.92
CA ARG A 268 -20.66 -7.13 4.76
C ARG A 268 -19.34 -6.72 4.10
N ILE A 269 -18.24 -7.03 4.78
CA ILE A 269 -16.89 -6.88 4.26
C ILE A 269 -16.35 -8.28 3.96
N GLU A 270 -15.77 -8.44 2.78
CA GLU A 270 -15.11 -9.67 2.35
C GLU A 270 -13.87 -9.90 3.23
N THR A 271 -13.67 -11.14 3.67
CA THR A 271 -12.61 -11.46 4.65
C THR A 271 -11.25 -11.71 3.99
N GLY A 272 -11.18 -11.73 2.65
CA GLY A 272 -9.98 -12.06 1.91
C GLY A 272 -9.07 -10.85 1.77
N VAL A 273 -8.05 -10.78 2.62
CA VAL A 273 -6.92 -9.86 2.43
C VAL A 273 -5.68 -10.71 2.23
N PRO A 274 -4.98 -10.59 1.08
CA PRO A 274 -3.93 -11.51 0.72
C PRO A 274 -2.72 -11.32 1.63
N SER A 275 -2.11 -12.41 2.07
CA SER A 275 -0.78 -12.32 2.68
C SER A 275 0.27 -11.89 1.64
N VAL A 276 1.39 -11.32 2.11
CA VAL A 276 2.51 -11.00 1.21
C VAL A 276 3.10 -12.24 0.54
N GLY A 277 3.08 -13.38 1.24
CA GLY A 277 3.46 -14.67 0.66
C GLY A 277 2.52 -15.10 -0.46
N PHE A 278 1.22 -14.92 -0.27
CA PHE A 278 0.24 -15.18 -1.31
C PHE A 278 0.45 -14.28 -2.53
N MET A 279 0.61 -12.96 -2.32
CA MET A 279 0.88 -12.02 -3.43
C MET A 279 2.14 -12.35 -4.24
N ALA A 280 3.18 -12.88 -3.60
CA ALA A 280 4.38 -13.34 -4.29
C ALA A 280 4.13 -14.62 -5.12
N ALA A 281 3.27 -15.53 -4.61
CA ALA A 281 2.93 -16.78 -5.27
C ALA A 281 1.85 -16.64 -6.36
N VAL A 282 1.06 -15.56 -6.37
CA VAL A 282 -0.10 -15.34 -7.26
C VAL A 282 0.19 -15.68 -8.74
N PRO A 283 1.26 -15.16 -9.39
CA PRO A 283 1.54 -15.49 -10.79
C PRO A 283 1.76 -16.98 -11.02
N TRP A 284 2.63 -17.58 -10.21
CA TRP A 284 2.98 -19.00 -10.29
C TRP A 284 1.78 -19.90 -10.00
N LEU A 285 0.94 -19.51 -9.05
CA LEU A 285 -0.28 -20.23 -8.70
C LEU A 285 -1.31 -20.17 -9.83
N ALA A 286 -1.51 -19.00 -10.44
CA ALA A 286 -2.41 -18.86 -11.58
C ALA A 286 -1.95 -19.74 -12.76
N ASP A 287 -0.65 -19.75 -13.06
CA ASP A 287 -0.07 -20.59 -14.12
C ASP A 287 -0.21 -22.08 -13.78
N LEU A 288 -0.02 -22.48 -12.51
CA LEU A 288 -0.22 -23.85 -12.06
C LEU A 288 -1.68 -24.30 -12.20
N ILE A 289 -2.64 -23.45 -11.84
CA ILE A 289 -4.07 -23.76 -11.97
C ILE A 289 -4.46 -23.86 -13.45
N ALA A 290 -3.96 -22.95 -14.28
CA ALA A 290 -4.21 -22.96 -15.73
C ALA A 290 -3.64 -24.21 -16.41
N ASP A 291 -2.48 -24.69 -15.97
CA ASP A 291 -1.77 -25.85 -16.54
C ASP A 291 -2.06 -27.18 -15.82
N HIS A 292 -3.10 -27.28 -14.97
CA HIS A 292 -3.28 -28.45 -14.11
C HIS A 292 -3.40 -29.79 -14.85
N ASP A 293 -3.93 -29.83 -16.08
CA ASP A 293 -4.00 -31.08 -16.88
C ASP A 293 -2.62 -31.70 -17.16
N LYS A 294 -1.57 -30.87 -17.11
CA LYS A 294 -0.18 -31.31 -17.31
C LYS A 294 0.42 -31.91 -16.05
N VAL A 295 -0.30 -31.87 -14.93
CA VAL A 295 0.13 -32.36 -13.62
C VAL A 295 -0.86 -33.45 -13.17
N ALA A 296 -0.35 -34.59 -12.72
CA ALA A 296 -1.22 -35.66 -12.23
C ALA A 296 -2.00 -35.21 -10.98
N ASP A 297 -3.31 -35.49 -10.92
CA ASP A 297 -4.19 -35.10 -9.81
C ASP A 297 -3.66 -35.50 -8.43
N GLY A 298 -3.06 -36.68 -8.31
CA GLY A 298 -2.47 -37.15 -7.06
C GLY A 298 -1.30 -36.28 -6.55
N VAL A 299 -0.60 -35.57 -7.44
CA VAL A 299 0.45 -34.60 -7.06
C VAL A 299 -0.18 -33.33 -6.50
N LEU A 300 -1.25 -32.84 -7.11
CA LEU A 300 -1.98 -31.65 -6.64
C LEU A 300 -2.68 -31.91 -5.30
N GLU A 301 -3.27 -33.09 -5.14
CA GLU A 301 -3.88 -33.55 -3.88
C GLU A 301 -2.84 -33.66 -2.76
N ALA A 302 -1.71 -34.32 -3.01
CA ALA A 302 -0.62 -34.37 -2.04
C ALA A 302 -0.13 -32.96 -1.68
N LEU A 303 -0.01 -32.05 -2.65
CA LEU A 303 0.39 -30.66 -2.38
C LEU A 303 -0.62 -29.93 -1.49
N TYR A 304 -1.93 -30.12 -1.74
CA TYR A 304 -2.99 -29.53 -0.94
C TYR A 304 -3.01 -30.08 0.49
N GLU A 305 -3.03 -31.40 0.66
CA GLU A 305 -3.11 -32.05 1.97
C GLU A 305 -1.90 -31.72 2.85
N ASN A 306 -0.68 -31.74 2.28
CA ASN A 306 0.52 -31.38 3.02
C ASN A 306 0.56 -29.89 3.35
N GLY A 307 0.08 -29.03 2.45
CA GLY A 307 -0.07 -27.60 2.72
C GLY A 307 -1.04 -27.33 3.86
N LEU A 308 -2.18 -28.02 3.88
CA LEU A 308 -3.19 -27.92 4.94
C LEU A 308 -2.66 -28.44 6.28
N ALA A 309 -1.91 -29.55 6.28
CA ALA A 309 -1.26 -30.07 7.48
C ALA A 309 -0.25 -29.07 8.07
N LEU A 310 0.53 -28.41 7.20
CA LEU A 310 1.56 -27.46 7.60
C LEU A 310 0.99 -26.14 8.12
N ALA A 311 0.07 -25.50 7.39
CA ALA A 311 -0.41 -24.15 7.72
C ALA A 311 -1.81 -24.12 8.35
N GLY A 312 -2.62 -25.16 8.18
CA GLY A 312 -4.05 -25.15 8.51
C GLY A 312 -4.89 -24.48 7.42
N ASP A 313 -6.20 -24.37 7.66
CA ASP A 313 -7.14 -23.77 6.72
C ASP A 313 -7.02 -22.24 6.72
N HIS A 314 -6.88 -21.67 5.53
CA HIS A 314 -6.75 -20.24 5.29
C HIS A 314 -7.84 -19.78 4.31
N ASP A 315 -8.28 -18.52 4.45
CA ASP A 315 -9.32 -17.93 3.61
C ASP A 315 -8.72 -17.15 2.42
N GLU A 316 -7.51 -17.51 1.95
CA GLU A 316 -6.77 -16.80 0.88
C GLU A 316 -7.51 -16.81 -0.47
N TRP A 317 -8.37 -17.80 -0.73
CA TRP A 317 -9.20 -17.83 -1.93
C TRP A 317 -10.19 -16.65 -2.02
N ARG A 318 -10.55 -16.05 -0.89
CA ARG A 318 -11.47 -14.89 -0.84
C ARG A 318 -10.82 -13.59 -1.25
N THR A 319 -9.52 -13.60 -1.54
CA THR A 319 -8.75 -12.41 -1.96
C THR A 319 -9.11 -11.95 -3.36
N ARG A 320 -9.72 -12.82 -4.18
CA ARG A 320 -10.30 -12.48 -5.49
C ARG A 320 -9.31 -11.80 -6.45
N ILE A 321 -8.04 -12.19 -6.35
CA ILE A 321 -7.02 -11.70 -7.28
C ILE A 321 -7.37 -12.18 -8.69
N ARG A 322 -7.51 -11.23 -9.62
CA ARG A 322 -8.13 -11.45 -10.93
C ARG A 322 -7.53 -12.63 -11.68
N CYS A 323 -6.22 -12.75 -11.83
CA CYS A 323 -5.62 -13.85 -12.58
C CYS A 323 -5.88 -15.23 -11.95
N VAL A 324 -5.95 -15.31 -10.61
CA VAL A 324 -6.31 -16.55 -9.91
C VAL A 324 -7.79 -16.84 -10.12
N GLU A 325 -8.68 -15.85 -9.96
CA GLU A 325 -10.11 -16.01 -10.27
C GLU A 325 -10.34 -16.47 -11.70
N SER A 326 -9.73 -15.82 -12.69
CA SER A 326 -9.86 -16.19 -14.10
C SER A 326 -9.38 -17.62 -14.35
N ALA A 327 -8.28 -18.04 -13.71
CA ALA A 327 -7.79 -19.41 -13.81
C ALA A 327 -8.79 -20.41 -13.19
N LEU A 328 -9.37 -20.06 -12.04
CA LEU A 328 -10.37 -20.88 -11.34
C LEU A 328 -11.72 -20.98 -12.10
N ASP A 329 -12.21 -19.86 -12.63
CA ASP A 329 -13.49 -19.75 -13.36
C ASP A 329 -13.47 -20.49 -14.69
N SER A 330 -12.31 -20.52 -15.35
CA SER A 330 -12.16 -21.25 -16.60
C SER A 330 -12.46 -22.74 -16.45
N ARG A 331 -12.39 -23.30 -15.22
CA ARG A 331 -12.48 -24.74 -14.94
C ARG A 331 -13.01 -25.05 -13.52
N PRO A 332 -14.34 -24.94 -13.29
CA PRO A 332 -14.93 -25.16 -11.97
C PRO A 332 -14.79 -26.61 -11.51
N GLY A 333 -14.38 -26.82 -10.25
CA GLY A 333 -14.38 -28.14 -9.60
C GLY A 333 -13.11 -28.99 -9.77
N SER A 334 -12.03 -28.46 -10.36
CA SER A 334 -10.72 -29.14 -10.37
C SER A 334 -10.08 -29.12 -8.98
N LYS A 335 -9.27 -30.12 -8.61
CA LYS A 335 -8.54 -30.12 -7.32
C LYS A 335 -7.56 -28.95 -7.18
N ALA A 336 -7.17 -28.33 -8.30
CA ALA A 336 -6.37 -27.11 -8.31
C ALA A 336 -7.07 -25.92 -7.61
N TRP A 337 -8.41 -25.93 -7.50
CA TRP A 337 -9.16 -24.95 -6.71
C TRP A 337 -8.73 -24.92 -5.24
N GLU A 338 -8.35 -26.07 -4.69
CA GLU A 338 -8.04 -26.20 -3.26
C GLU A 338 -6.70 -25.55 -2.91
N LEU A 339 -5.78 -25.47 -3.87
CA LEU A 339 -4.47 -24.83 -3.69
C LEU A 339 -4.58 -23.32 -3.43
N ALA A 340 -5.59 -22.66 -4.02
CA ALA A 340 -5.86 -21.24 -3.76
C ALA A 340 -6.34 -20.95 -2.33
N ARG A 341 -6.67 -21.99 -1.55
CA ARG A 341 -7.07 -21.86 -0.13
C ARG A 341 -5.88 -21.83 0.82
N LEU A 342 -4.71 -22.29 0.39
CA LEU A 342 -3.54 -22.44 1.26
C LEU A 342 -2.93 -21.08 1.63
N ASP A 343 -2.25 -21.01 2.77
CA ASP A 343 -1.37 -19.88 3.09
C ASP A 343 -0.23 -19.82 2.06
N GLY A 344 -0.04 -18.68 1.38
CA GLY A 344 0.99 -18.57 0.35
C GLY A 344 2.40 -18.92 0.83
N SER A 345 2.68 -18.79 2.13
CA SER A 345 3.96 -19.15 2.74
C SER A 345 4.31 -20.63 2.61
N VAL A 346 3.34 -21.52 2.39
CA VAL A 346 3.59 -22.97 2.21
C VAL A 346 4.38 -23.28 0.94
N PHE A 347 4.34 -22.39 -0.06
CA PHE A 347 5.06 -22.60 -1.33
C PHE A 347 6.54 -22.21 -1.25
N PHE A 348 7.01 -21.72 -0.09
CA PHE A 348 8.39 -21.26 0.09
C PHE A 348 9.10 -22.06 1.20
N PRO A 349 9.83 -23.15 0.86
CA PRO A 349 10.55 -23.98 1.83
C PRO A 349 11.47 -23.23 2.78
N ASP A 350 12.08 -22.13 2.32
CA ASP A 350 12.96 -21.28 3.11
C ASP A 350 12.24 -20.56 4.26
N LEU A 351 10.91 -20.41 4.17
CA LEU A 351 10.10 -19.76 5.19
C LEU A 351 9.66 -20.72 6.30
N TYR A 352 9.84 -22.02 6.15
CA TYR A 352 9.24 -22.98 7.09
C TYR A 352 9.79 -22.86 8.50
N GLY A 353 11.08 -22.54 8.62
CA GLY A 353 11.72 -22.33 9.92
C GLY A 353 11.22 -21.08 10.65
N SER A 354 10.76 -20.06 9.93
CA SER A 354 10.33 -18.79 10.53
C SER A 354 8.82 -18.68 10.69
N GLN A 355 8.04 -19.11 9.69
CA GLN A 355 6.58 -19.02 9.67
C GLN A 355 5.88 -20.19 10.36
N PHE A 356 6.50 -21.39 10.39
CA PHE A 356 5.90 -22.62 10.92
C PHE A 356 6.73 -23.22 12.07
N LYS A 357 7.22 -22.38 12.98
CA LYS A 357 8.07 -22.79 14.13
C LYS A 357 7.44 -23.88 15.01
N GLY A 358 6.12 -23.86 15.19
CA GLY A 358 5.38 -24.83 16.01
C GLY A 358 5.06 -26.16 15.31
N LYS A 359 5.45 -26.34 14.05
CA LYS A 359 5.16 -27.54 13.26
C LYS A 359 6.37 -28.48 13.23
N GLY A 360 6.11 -29.79 13.23
CA GLY A 360 7.13 -30.82 13.20
C GLY A 360 7.93 -30.83 11.89
N ASP A 361 9.12 -31.43 11.94
CA ASP A 361 9.97 -31.56 10.75
C ASP A 361 9.40 -32.54 9.73
N ALA A 362 8.55 -33.48 10.16
CA ALA A 362 7.85 -34.41 9.29
C ALA A 362 6.92 -33.67 8.31
N GLU A 363 6.07 -32.77 8.81
CA GLU A 363 5.14 -31.98 7.99
C GLU A 363 5.90 -31.03 7.05
N LYS A 364 6.97 -30.41 7.53
CA LYS A 364 7.84 -29.54 6.72
C LYS A 364 8.49 -30.32 5.58
N ASN A 365 9.01 -31.51 5.85
CA ASN A 365 9.67 -32.34 4.83
C ASN A 365 8.67 -32.91 3.82
N ALA A 366 7.49 -33.35 4.27
CA ALA A 366 6.45 -33.83 3.38
C ALA A 366 5.99 -32.75 2.37
N MET A 367 5.86 -31.49 2.82
CA MET A 367 5.55 -30.39 1.91
C MET A 367 6.70 -30.08 0.92
N ARG A 368 7.97 -30.18 1.34
CA ARG A 368 9.13 -30.03 0.43
C ARG A 368 9.13 -31.11 -0.66
N GLU A 369 8.84 -32.34 -0.28
CA GLU A 369 8.75 -33.46 -1.22
C GLU A 369 7.59 -33.27 -2.20
N ALA A 370 6.42 -32.79 -1.73
CA ALA A 370 5.29 -32.47 -2.59
C ALA A 370 5.62 -31.38 -3.62
N LEU A 371 6.32 -30.31 -3.20
CA LEU A 371 6.80 -29.26 -4.10
C LEU A 371 7.82 -29.79 -5.11
N ALA A 372 8.74 -30.66 -4.69
CA ALA A 372 9.73 -31.27 -5.58
C ALA A 372 9.06 -32.14 -6.65
N ARG A 373 8.03 -32.92 -6.29
CA ARG A 373 7.26 -33.77 -7.22
C ARG A 373 6.50 -32.98 -8.28
N LEU A 374 6.18 -31.71 -8.02
CA LEU A 374 5.53 -30.85 -9.00
C LEU A 374 6.41 -30.54 -10.21
N GLY A 375 7.75 -30.60 -10.06
CA GLY A 375 8.69 -30.42 -11.17
C GLY A 375 8.74 -29.01 -11.78
N ARG A 376 8.10 -28.01 -11.16
CA ARG A 376 8.02 -26.61 -11.63
C ARG A 376 8.88 -25.61 -10.88
N GLY A 377 9.67 -26.07 -9.91
CA GLY A 377 10.36 -25.20 -8.95
C GLY A 377 9.38 -24.46 -8.04
N THR A 378 9.92 -23.56 -7.21
CA THR A 378 9.15 -22.74 -6.27
C THR A 378 8.88 -21.34 -6.83
N PRO A 379 7.78 -20.69 -6.41
CA PRO A 379 7.53 -19.29 -6.78
C PRO A 379 8.67 -18.35 -6.35
N PRO A 380 8.90 -17.25 -7.07
CA PRO A 380 9.84 -16.22 -6.64
C PRO A 380 9.36 -15.54 -5.33
N PRO A 381 10.21 -15.38 -4.30
CA PRO A 381 9.78 -14.94 -2.97
C PRO A 381 9.68 -13.42 -2.84
N PHE A 382 9.20 -12.73 -3.89
CA PHE A 382 9.08 -11.27 -3.92
C PHE A 382 7.66 -10.83 -4.27
N TYR A 383 7.22 -9.76 -3.61
CA TYR A 383 6.01 -9.02 -3.96
C TYR A 383 6.36 -7.54 -4.12
N ALA A 384 5.44 -6.75 -4.67
CA ALA A 384 5.56 -5.31 -4.79
C ALA A 384 4.63 -4.58 -3.81
N LEU A 385 5.15 -3.55 -3.14
CA LEU A 385 4.37 -2.50 -2.51
C LEU A 385 4.45 -1.26 -3.40
N LEU A 386 3.32 -0.77 -3.90
CA LEU A 386 3.21 0.47 -4.67
C LEU A 386 2.58 1.55 -3.81
N LEU A 387 3.24 2.69 -3.69
CA LEU A 387 2.72 3.92 -3.09
C LEU A 387 2.79 5.05 -4.11
N MET A 388 1.72 5.82 -4.27
CA MET A 388 1.67 7.00 -5.14
C MET A 388 0.98 8.15 -4.39
N ASP A 389 1.40 9.38 -4.69
CA ASP A 389 0.88 10.61 -4.07
C ASP A 389 1.02 11.78 -5.06
N GLY A 390 0.01 12.63 -5.11
CA GLY A 390 -0.11 13.74 -6.05
C GLY A 390 0.86 14.87 -5.73
N ASP A 391 1.59 15.32 -6.74
CA ASP A 391 2.62 16.31 -6.54
C ASP A 391 2.02 17.71 -6.31
N ASN A 392 2.43 18.35 -5.22
CA ASN A 392 2.16 19.76 -4.92
C ASN A 392 0.65 20.12 -4.89
N LEU A 393 -0.28 19.20 -4.62
CA LEU A 393 -1.71 19.53 -4.62
C LEU A 393 -2.09 20.67 -3.68
N GLY A 394 -1.48 20.73 -2.49
CA GLY A 394 -1.65 21.85 -1.56
C GLY A 394 -1.24 23.20 -2.19
N LYS A 395 -0.12 23.23 -2.93
CA LYS A 395 0.31 24.43 -3.66
C LYS A 395 -0.57 24.68 -4.89
N SER A 396 -1.09 23.65 -5.56
CA SER A 396 -1.97 23.79 -6.72
C SER A 396 -3.33 24.40 -6.36
N LEU A 397 -3.76 24.26 -5.09
CA LEU A 397 -4.92 24.95 -4.54
C LEU A 397 -4.67 26.45 -4.34
N SER A 398 -3.46 26.87 -3.95
CA SER A 398 -3.10 28.27 -3.69
C SER A 398 -2.54 29.01 -4.91
N ASN A 399 -1.73 28.34 -5.73
CA ASN A 399 -0.97 28.94 -6.83
C ASN A 399 -1.88 29.32 -8.00
N GLY A 400 -1.86 30.60 -8.38
CA GLY A 400 -2.66 31.13 -9.47
C GLY A 400 -4.04 31.65 -9.05
N VAL A 401 -4.27 31.83 -7.74
CA VAL A 401 -5.23 32.81 -7.23
C VAL A 401 -4.49 34.16 -7.19
N PRO A 402 -5.00 35.25 -7.79
CA PRO A 402 -4.33 36.54 -7.76
C PRO A 402 -4.05 36.98 -6.31
N GLU A 403 -2.82 37.39 -6.00
CA GLU A 403 -2.46 37.91 -4.68
C GLU A 403 -3.13 39.27 -4.42
N THR A 404 -3.33 40.04 -5.48
CA THR A 404 -3.97 41.35 -5.50
C THR A 404 -5.23 41.33 -6.37
N GLY A 405 -6.27 42.06 -5.97
CA GLY A 405 -7.55 42.14 -6.69
C GLY A 405 -8.77 42.06 -5.78
N ASP A 406 -9.95 42.30 -6.37
CA ASP A 406 -11.23 42.27 -5.65
C ASP A 406 -11.47 40.90 -4.99
N PRO A 407 -11.85 40.85 -3.68
CA PRO A 407 -12.05 39.60 -2.94
C PRO A 407 -13.01 38.60 -3.62
N LYS A 408 -14.02 39.09 -4.34
CA LYS A 408 -14.99 38.25 -5.04
C LYS A 408 -14.33 37.47 -6.18
N THR A 409 -13.47 38.12 -6.96
CA THR A 409 -12.76 37.49 -8.09
C THR A 409 -11.76 36.45 -7.59
N ARG A 410 -11.04 36.75 -6.50
CA ARG A 410 -10.11 35.81 -5.86
C ARG A 410 -10.83 34.55 -5.36
N ARG A 411 -11.97 34.74 -4.70
CA ARG A 411 -12.84 33.65 -4.23
C ARG A 411 -13.32 32.77 -5.37
N GLN A 412 -13.84 33.36 -6.45
CA GLN A 412 -14.31 32.60 -7.62
C GLN A 412 -13.19 31.78 -8.28
N ALA A 413 -11.98 32.33 -8.35
CA ALA A 413 -10.82 31.61 -8.88
C ALA A 413 -10.44 30.41 -8.00
N ALA A 414 -10.40 30.59 -6.68
CA ALA A 414 -10.13 29.53 -5.72
C ALA A 414 -11.20 28.42 -5.77
N GLU A 415 -12.49 28.78 -5.72
CA GLU A 415 -13.61 27.83 -5.81
C GLU A 415 -13.58 27.02 -7.12
N LYS A 416 -13.24 27.65 -8.25
CA LYS A 416 -13.12 26.96 -9.54
C LYS A 416 -11.97 25.94 -9.53
N ARG A 417 -10.83 26.27 -8.91
CA ARG A 417 -9.67 25.37 -8.77
C ARG A 417 -9.96 24.21 -7.83
N GLU A 418 -10.52 24.49 -6.65
CA GLU A 418 -10.96 23.46 -5.69
C GLU A 418 -11.92 22.46 -6.36
N ARG A 419 -12.91 22.96 -7.10
CA ARG A 419 -13.85 22.12 -7.84
C ARG A 419 -13.18 21.27 -8.92
N LEU A 420 -12.18 21.81 -9.61
CA LEU A 420 -11.43 21.06 -10.62
C LEU A 420 -10.67 19.90 -10.01
N ILE A 421 -9.91 20.18 -8.94
CA ILE A 421 -9.11 19.16 -8.25
C ILE A 421 -10.03 18.12 -7.63
N ALA A 422 -11.10 18.53 -6.93
CA ALA A 422 -12.09 17.60 -6.38
C ALA A 422 -12.65 16.65 -7.44
N LEU A 423 -13.09 17.18 -8.59
CA LEU A 423 -13.65 16.38 -9.68
C LEU A 423 -12.61 15.41 -10.29
N ALA A 424 -11.37 15.87 -10.48
CA ALA A 424 -10.30 15.04 -11.01
C ALA A 424 -9.96 13.88 -10.06
N LEU A 425 -9.82 14.17 -8.76
CA LEU A 425 -9.50 13.18 -7.75
C LEU A 425 -10.65 12.18 -7.51
N GLU A 426 -11.90 12.63 -7.56
CA GLU A 426 -13.06 11.74 -7.47
C GLU A 426 -13.08 10.74 -8.64
N LYS A 427 -12.85 11.23 -9.86
CA LYS A 427 -12.75 10.39 -11.06
C LYS A 427 -11.56 9.43 -10.97
N PHE A 428 -10.41 9.92 -10.53
CA PHE A 428 -9.21 9.10 -10.38
C PHE A 428 -9.45 7.98 -9.37
N THR A 429 -9.90 8.31 -8.16
CA THR A 429 -10.24 7.33 -7.11
C THR A 429 -11.23 6.27 -7.61
N ALA A 430 -12.23 6.69 -8.41
CA ALA A 430 -13.18 5.76 -9.03
C ALA A 430 -12.54 4.81 -10.06
N ARG A 431 -11.62 5.29 -10.91
CA ARG A 431 -10.86 4.43 -11.84
C ARG A 431 -9.95 3.45 -11.10
N VAL A 432 -9.26 3.90 -10.06
CA VAL A 432 -8.37 3.06 -9.25
C VAL A 432 -9.14 1.94 -8.55
N SER A 433 -10.32 2.26 -8.00
CA SER A 433 -11.12 1.32 -7.19
C SER A 433 -12.10 0.46 -7.98
N GLY A 434 -12.46 0.85 -9.20
CA GLY A 434 -13.47 0.16 -10.01
C GLY A 434 -14.90 0.35 -9.49
N SER A 435 -15.86 -0.28 -10.17
CA SER A 435 -17.30 -0.10 -9.94
C SER A 435 -17.88 -1.13 -8.98
N ASN A 436 -18.17 -0.71 -7.75
CA ASN A 436 -19.41 -1.10 -7.06
C ASN A 436 -20.35 0.12 -6.95
N LYS A 437 -20.17 1.13 -7.81
CA LYS A 437 -20.91 2.40 -7.78
C LYS A 437 -22.00 2.46 -8.87
N PRO A 438 -23.25 2.81 -8.54
CA PRO A 438 -24.13 3.46 -9.50
C PRO A 438 -23.77 4.95 -9.56
N VAL A 439 -23.20 5.41 -10.67
CA VAL A 439 -23.06 6.85 -10.97
C VAL A 439 -23.61 7.12 -12.36
N ASP A 440 -24.62 7.98 -12.44
CA ASP A 440 -25.48 8.24 -13.62
C ASP A 440 -24.78 8.89 -14.83
N THR A 441 -23.45 8.89 -14.96
CA THR A 441 -22.80 9.69 -16.03
C THR A 441 -21.58 9.11 -16.71
N VAL A 442 -20.98 8.01 -16.23
CA VAL A 442 -19.82 7.38 -16.91
C VAL A 442 -19.88 5.87 -16.70
N ALA A 443 -19.88 5.10 -17.78
CA ALA A 443 -19.66 3.66 -17.71
C ALA A 443 -18.24 3.42 -17.15
N LEU A 444 -18.17 3.05 -15.88
CA LEU A 444 -16.92 2.67 -15.22
C LEU A 444 -16.72 1.15 -15.37
N PRO A 445 -15.47 0.67 -15.48
CA PRO A 445 -15.19 -0.77 -15.54
C PRO A 445 -15.53 -1.45 -14.21
N ASP A 446 -15.96 -2.72 -14.27
CA ASP A 446 -16.31 -3.52 -13.08
C ASP A 446 -15.14 -3.71 -12.11
N LYS A 447 -13.90 -3.68 -12.62
CA LYS A 447 -12.66 -3.83 -11.85
C LYS A 447 -11.80 -2.56 -11.99
N GLY A 448 -11.14 -2.16 -10.90
CA GLY A 448 -10.27 -0.99 -10.87
C GLY A 448 -8.91 -1.23 -11.53
N THR A 449 -8.15 -0.16 -11.79
CA THR A 449 -6.81 -0.27 -12.41
C THR A 449 -5.89 -1.24 -11.65
N VAL A 450 -5.92 -1.27 -10.32
CA VAL A 450 -5.09 -2.18 -9.52
C VAL A 450 -5.53 -3.64 -9.70
N ASP A 451 -6.84 -3.91 -9.71
CA ASP A 451 -7.38 -5.26 -9.93
C ASP A 451 -7.07 -5.78 -11.34
N LEU A 452 -7.11 -4.88 -12.33
CA LEU A 452 -6.70 -5.16 -13.72
C LEU A 452 -5.20 -5.46 -13.86
N HIS A 453 -4.42 -5.27 -12.80
CA HIS A 453 -3.01 -5.65 -12.74
C HIS A 453 -2.76 -6.72 -11.69
N ASP A 454 -3.78 -7.52 -11.35
CA ASP A 454 -3.72 -8.61 -10.37
C ASP A 454 -3.23 -8.16 -8.98
N GLY A 455 -3.40 -6.87 -8.66
CA GLY A 455 -3.05 -6.30 -7.38
C GLY A 455 -4.19 -6.36 -6.37
N PHE A 456 -3.86 -6.08 -5.12
CA PHE A 456 -4.78 -5.83 -4.04
C PHE A 456 -4.70 -4.37 -3.62
N LEU A 457 -5.76 -3.62 -3.86
CA LEU A 457 -5.86 -2.22 -3.44
C LEU A 457 -6.08 -2.14 -1.92
N VAL A 458 -5.18 -1.47 -1.22
CA VAL A 458 -5.32 -1.23 0.22
C VAL A 458 -6.07 0.08 0.47
N TYR A 459 -5.67 1.14 -0.23
CA TYR A 459 -6.20 2.49 -0.07
C TYR A 459 -6.13 3.25 -1.40
N ALA A 460 -7.20 3.96 -1.75
CA ALA A 460 -7.21 4.95 -2.81
C ALA A 460 -8.14 6.10 -2.39
N GLY A 461 -7.59 7.22 -1.94
CA GLY A 461 -8.41 8.33 -1.46
C GLY A 461 -7.81 9.67 -1.83
N GLY A 462 -8.47 10.36 -2.78
CA GLY A 462 -7.93 11.59 -3.35
C GLY A 462 -6.91 11.26 -4.44
N ASP A 463 -5.66 11.57 -4.16
CA ASP A 463 -4.48 11.36 -5.00
C ASP A 463 -3.56 10.24 -4.51
N ASP A 464 -3.71 9.86 -3.25
CA ASP A 464 -2.94 8.81 -2.62
C ASP A 464 -3.43 7.42 -3.06
N VAL A 465 -2.50 6.58 -3.52
CA VAL A 465 -2.75 5.17 -3.86
C VAL A 465 -1.77 4.26 -3.15
N LEU A 466 -2.28 3.19 -2.54
CA LEU A 466 -1.47 2.15 -1.94
C LEU A 466 -1.98 0.77 -2.27
N ALA A 467 -1.12 -0.04 -2.89
CA ALA A 467 -1.46 -1.36 -3.38
C ALA A 467 -0.35 -2.39 -3.13
N LEU A 468 -0.76 -3.65 -2.97
CA LEU A 468 0.13 -4.81 -3.04
C LEU A 468 -0.01 -5.46 -4.40
N LEU A 469 1.08 -5.74 -5.08
CA LEU A 469 1.08 -6.26 -6.45
C LEU A 469 2.05 -7.45 -6.58
N PRO A 470 1.82 -8.38 -7.51
CA PRO A 470 2.87 -9.27 -7.99
C PRO A 470 3.98 -8.48 -8.68
N VAL A 471 5.21 -9.01 -8.69
CA VAL A 471 6.36 -8.35 -9.34
C VAL A 471 6.09 -8.07 -10.83
N ARG A 472 5.46 -9.04 -11.53
CA ARG A 472 5.20 -8.97 -12.98
C ARG A 472 4.37 -7.78 -13.43
N SER A 473 3.46 -7.29 -12.60
CA SER A 473 2.46 -6.29 -12.99
C SER A 473 2.66 -4.93 -12.31
N ALA A 474 3.58 -4.83 -11.34
CA ALA A 474 3.75 -3.64 -10.52
C ALA A 474 4.18 -2.39 -11.31
N LEU A 475 5.16 -2.54 -12.21
CA LEU A 475 5.66 -1.45 -13.04
C LEU A 475 4.57 -0.91 -13.97
N GLU A 476 3.86 -1.82 -14.64
CA GLU A 476 2.80 -1.47 -15.58
C GLU A 476 1.59 -0.84 -14.87
N CYS A 477 1.24 -1.35 -13.68
CA CYS A 477 0.21 -0.76 -12.85
C CYS A 477 0.53 0.70 -12.48
N ALA A 478 1.76 0.98 -12.04
CA ALA A 478 2.18 2.34 -11.68
C ALA A 478 2.15 3.30 -12.88
N ARG A 479 2.62 2.83 -14.05
CA ARG A 479 2.53 3.58 -15.31
C ARG A 479 1.07 3.91 -15.65
N LYS A 480 0.19 2.90 -15.62
CA LYS A 480 -1.23 3.08 -15.96
C LYS A 480 -1.93 4.00 -14.96
N LEU A 481 -1.63 3.91 -13.67
CA LEU A 481 -2.17 4.81 -12.65
C LEU A 481 -1.74 6.26 -12.88
N ARG A 482 -0.47 6.51 -13.25
CA ARG A 482 -0.05 7.86 -13.65
C ARG A 482 -0.82 8.36 -14.86
N GLN A 483 -0.97 7.52 -15.89
CA GLN A 483 -1.72 7.86 -17.09
C GLN A 483 -3.18 8.22 -16.72
N ASP A 484 -3.84 7.38 -15.92
CA ASP A 484 -5.21 7.61 -15.47
C ASP A 484 -5.34 8.93 -14.69
N TYR A 485 -4.37 9.25 -13.84
CA TYR A 485 -4.32 10.51 -13.11
C TYR A 485 -4.29 11.71 -14.06
N LEU A 486 -3.33 11.73 -15.00
CA LEU A 486 -3.20 12.82 -15.98
C LEU A 486 -4.45 12.98 -16.86
N GLU A 487 -5.04 11.86 -17.28
CA GLU A 487 -6.29 11.86 -18.06
C GLU A 487 -7.47 12.43 -17.26
N CYS A 488 -7.62 12.04 -15.99
CA CYS A 488 -8.67 12.57 -15.12
C CYS A 488 -8.56 14.07 -14.92
N PHE A 489 -7.35 14.59 -14.72
CA PHE A 489 -7.12 16.04 -14.68
C PHE A 489 -7.42 16.68 -16.04
N GLY A 490 -6.95 16.10 -17.14
CA GLY A 490 -7.24 16.60 -18.50
C GLY A 490 -8.74 16.66 -18.82
N GLU A 491 -9.51 15.68 -18.38
CA GLU A 491 -10.98 15.67 -18.45
C GLU A 491 -11.61 16.77 -17.59
N ALA A 492 -11.18 16.92 -16.34
CA ALA A 492 -11.73 17.95 -15.45
C ALA A 492 -11.50 19.36 -16.01
N HIS A 493 -10.33 19.61 -16.61
CA HIS A 493 -10.05 20.86 -17.34
C HIS A 493 -11.02 21.08 -18.49
N ARG A 494 -11.31 20.05 -19.29
CA ARG A 494 -12.27 20.14 -20.41
C ARG A 494 -13.70 20.41 -19.92
N VAL A 495 -14.16 19.66 -18.92
CA VAL A 495 -15.51 19.79 -18.34
C VAL A 495 -15.76 21.19 -17.77
N LEU A 496 -14.76 21.79 -17.14
CA LEU A 496 -14.87 23.14 -16.55
C LEU A 496 -14.49 24.28 -17.50
N GLY A 497 -14.25 23.97 -18.78
CA GLY A 497 -13.90 24.94 -19.82
C GLY A 497 -12.65 25.75 -19.47
N ILE A 498 -11.61 25.10 -18.93
CA ILE A 498 -10.32 25.76 -18.66
C ILE A 498 -9.51 25.82 -19.94
N ASP A 499 -9.08 27.04 -20.27
CA ASP A 499 -8.16 27.32 -21.38
C ASP A 499 -6.89 26.45 -21.26
N PRO A 500 -6.45 25.77 -22.34
CA PRO A 500 -5.19 25.03 -22.38
C PRO A 500 -3.99 25.79 -21.81
N ALA A 501 -3.89 27.11 -22.06
CA ALA A 501 -2.80 27.95 -21.55
C ALA A 501 -2.87 28.22 -20.03
N LYS A 502 -4.00 27.91 -19.39
CA LYS A 502 -4.25 28.13 -17.96
C LYS A 502 -4.48 26.81 -17.20
N ARG A 503 -4.11 25.67 -17.79
CA ARG A 503 -4.21 24.38 -17.12
C ARG A 503 -3.35 24.37 -15.86
N ILE A 504 -3.88 23.75 -14.83
CA ILE A 504 -3.17 23.53 -13.58
C ILE A 504 -2.21 22.37 -13.84
N PRO A 505 -0.88 22.56 -13.70
CA PRO A 505 0.06 21.46 -13.80
C PRO A 505 -0.20 20.52 -12.62
N CYS A 506 -0.53 19.26 -12.92
CA CYS A 506 -0.75 18.23 -11.94
C CYS A 506 0.01 16.98 -12.38
N SER A 507 0.83 16.45 -11.49
CA SER A 507 1.58 15.23 -11.68
C SER A 507 1.44 14.34 -10.44
N ILE A 508 1.96 13.13 -10.53
CA ILE A 508 1.92 12.15 -9.46
C ILE A 508 3.26 11.41 -9.43
N SER A 509 3.84 11.28 -8.24
CA SER A 509 5.07 10.53 -8.02
C SER A 509 4.74 9.14 -7.49
N ALA A 510 5.61 8.16 -7.75
CA ALA A 510 5.41 6.79 -7.32
C ALA A 510 6.66 6.18 -6.70
N ALA A 511 6.43 5.30 -5.73
CA ALA A 511 7.43 4.46 -5.11
C ALA A 511 7.01 2.98 -5.21
N ILE A 512 7.87 2.14 -5.77
CA ILE A 512 7.69 0.69 -5.83
C ILE A 512 8.80 0.04 -5.01
N GLN A 513 8.41 -0.77 -4.03
CA GLN A 513 9.36 -1.64 -3.34
C GLN A 513 9.10 -3.09 -3.73
N PHE A 514 10.09 -3.74 -4.34
CA PHE A 514 10.13 -5.18 -4.51
C PHE A 514 10.73 -5.82 -3.28
N VAL A 515 9.91 -6.52 -2.51
CA VAL A 515 10.23 -6.91 -1.14
C VAL A 515 10.20 -8.42 -1.02
N HIS A 516 11.27 -8.96 -0.44
CA HIS A 516 11.30 -10.37 -0.08
C HIS A 516 10.25 -10.65 1.00
N VAL A 517 9.45 -11.71 0.85
CA VAL A 517 8.32 -12.07 1.75
C VAL A 517 8.70 -12.26 3.23
N HIS A 518 10.00 -12.40 3.52
CA HIS A 518 10.54 -12.53 4.88
C HIS A 518 10.78 -11.18 5.59
N CYS A 519 10.70 -10.06 4.86
CA CYS A 519 10.91 -8.72 5.40
C CYS A 519 9.70 -8.26 6.25
N PRO A 520 9.90 -7.66 7.44
CA PRO A 520 8.81 -7.15 8.26
C PRO A 520 8.04 -6.01 7.59
N LEU A 521 6.72 -6.15 7.48
CA LEU A 521 5.84 -5.18 6.80
C LEU A 521 5.93 -3.77 7.38
N THR A 522 6.09 -3.62 8.70
CA THR A 522 6.23 -2.31 9.36
C THR A 522 7.44 -1.51 8.85
N ARG A 523 8.58 -2.19 8.65
CA ARG A 523 9.78 -1.59 8.07
C ARG A 523 9.53 -1.19 6.62
N VAL A 524 8.94 -2.10 5.85
CA VAL A 524 8.63 -1.89 4.43
C VAL A 524 7.76 -0.65 4.23
N LEU A 525 6.70 -0.49 5.03
CA LEU A 525 5.79 0.66 4.94
C LEU A 525 6.49 1.99 5.28
N ARG A 526 7.34 2.00 6.31
CA ARG A 526 8.13 3.19 6.66
C ARG A 526 9.11 3.55 5.55
N ASP A 527 9.84 2.55 5.05
CA ASP A 527 10.84 2.73 4.00
C ASP A 527 10.18 3.13 2.65
N ALA A 528 8.88 2.85 2.46
CA ALA A 528 8.08 3.27 1.28
C ALA A 528 7.86 4.78 1.23
N HIS A 529 7.50 5.38 2.37
CA HIS A 529 7.30 6.83 2.46
C HIS A 529 8.60 7.57 2.19
N HIS A 530 9.72 7.11 2.77
CA HIS A 530 11.04 7.67 2.43
C HIS A 530 11.36 7.56 0.93
N LEU A 531 11.07 6.40 0.31
CA LEU A 531 11.32 6.22 -1.13
C LEU A 531 10.47 7.18 -1.98
N LEU A 532 9.24 7.48 -1.56
CA LEU A 532 8.36 8.42 -2.27
C LEU A 532 8.75 9.88 -2.01
N ASP A 533 8.82 10.28 -0.75
CA ASP A 533 8.94 11.68 -0.36
C ASP A 533 10.37 12.21 -0.56
N GLU A 534 11.38 11.45 -0.14
CA GLU A 534 12.77 11.93 -0.19
C GLU A 534 13.43 11.61 -1.53
N ILE A 535 13.18 10.43 -2.11
CA ILE A 535 13.85 10.01 -3.35
C ILE A 535 13.07 10.45 -4.60
N ALA A 536 11.81 10.03 -4.76
CA ALA A 536 11.05 10.37 -5.97
C ALA A 536 10.67 11.87 -6.02
N LYS A 537 10.12 12.43 -4.94
CA LYS A 537 9.67 13.83 -4.93
C LYS A 537 10.84 14.80 -4.78
N ASP A 538 11.58 14.74 -3.68
CA ASP A 538 12.61 15.74 -3.42
C ASP A 538 13.91 15.46 -4.21
N GLY A 539 14.33 14.20 -4.33
CA GLY A 539 15.52 13.80 -5.09
C GLY A 539 15.39 13.98 -6.61
N CYS A 540 14.33 13.46 -7.23
CA CYS A 540 14.11 13.57 -8.68
C CYS A 540 13.31 14.82 -9.11
N GLY A 541 12.84 15.64 -8.16
CA GLY A 541 12.09 16.86 -8.46
C GLY A 541 10.63 16.63 -8.87
N ARG A 542 10.00 15.56 -8.35
CA ARG A 542 8.58 15.18 -8.58
C ARG A 542 8.29 14.76 -10.02
N ASP A 543 7.06 14.30 -10.27
CA ASP A 543 6.69 13.58 -11.50
C ASP A 543 7.72 12.49 -11.81
N ALA A 544 8.00 11.65 -10.81
CA ALA A 544 9.04 10.62 -10.87
C ALA A 544 8.59 9.27 -10.33
N LEU A 545 9.30 8.23 -10.75
CA LEU A 545 9.19 6.87 -10.25
C LEU A 545 10.47 6.48 -9.54
N ALA A 546 10.36 6.01 -8.30
CA ALA A 546 11.45 5.37 -7.57
C ALA A 546 11.13 3.89 -7.32
N VAL A 547 12.11 3.02 -7.53
CA VAL A 547 12.03 1.57 -7.38
C VAL A 547 13.15 1.08 -6.49
N ARG A 548 12.83 0.28 -5.47
CA ARG A 548 13.81 -0.29 -4.54
C ARG A 548 13.62 -1.79 -4.40
N VAL A 549 14.70 -2.56 -4.35
CA VAL A 549 14.67 -4.00 -4.05
C VAL A 549 15.15 -4.22 -2.63
N VAL A 550 14.35 -4.90 -1.81
CA VAL A 550 14.59 -5.10 -0.37
C VAL A 550 14.67 -6.59 -0.05
N LYS A 551 15.81 -7.01 0.49
CA LYS A 551 16.06 -8.36 1.01
C LYS A 551 16.16 -8.31 2.54
N PRO A 552 16.21 -9.46 3.26
CA PRO A 552 16.31 -9.46 4.72
C PRO A 552 17.51 -8.66 5.28
N GLY A 553 18.61 -8.57 4.51
CA GLY A 553 19.77 -7.75 4.86
C GLY A 553 19.59 -6.23 4.70
N GLY A 554 18.51 -5.77 4.06
CA GLY A 554 18.24 -4.36 3.77
C GLY A 554 17.96 -4.07 2.30
N ALA A 555 17.99 -2.79 1.94
CA ALA A 555 17.90 -2.35 0.54
C ALA A 555 19.14 -2.82 -0.21
N THR A 556 18.93 -3.52 -1.34
CA THR A 556 20.01 -4.03 -2.19
C THR A 556 20.20 -3.21 -3.46
N LEU A 557 19.19 -2.41 -3.80
CA LEU A 557 19.11 -1.67 -5.05
C LEU A 557 18.11 -0.53 -4.90
N GLU A 558 18.43 0.63 -5.46
CA GLU A 558 17.53 1.77 -5.55
C GLU A 558 17.75 2.50 -6.87
N TRP A 559 16.68 2.64 -7.65
CA TRP A 559 16.68 3.32 -8.93
C TRP A 559 15.55 4.34 -8.93
N ALA A 560 15.80 5.57 -9.37
CA ALA A 560 14.78 6.60 -9.46
C ALA A 560 14.98 7.46 -10.70
N MET A 561 13.88 7.79 -11.38
CA MET A 561 13.87 8.61 -12.59
C MET A 561 12.60 9.44 -12.71
N PRO A 562 12.69 10.68 -13.23
CA PRO A 562 11.54 11.40 -13.76
C PRO A 562 10.78 10.52 -14.78
N TRP A 563 9.45 10.55 -14.76
CA TRP A 563 8.62 9.70 -15.64
C TRP A 563 8.94 9.91 -17.12
N GLU A 564 9.24 11.16 -17.50
CA GLU A 564 9.65 11.54 -18.85
C GLU A 564 10.86 10.74 -19.37
N THR A 565 11.82 10.43 -18.49
CA THR A 565 12.99 9.61 -18.82
C THR A 565 12.74 8.12 -18.61
N ALA A 566 11.92 7.77 -17.62
CA ALA A 566 11.59 6.38 -17.30
C ALA A 566 10.74 5.69 -18.38
N LEU A 567 10.05 6.46 -19.22
CA LEU A 567 9.12 5.98 -20.25
C LEU A 567 9.75 5.97 -21.64
N THR A 568 9.32 5.02 -22.46
CA THR A 568 9.53 4.99 -23.92
C THR A 568 8.21 4.73 -24.62
N ARG A 569 8.14 5.08 -25.90
CA ARG A 569 6.98 4.85 -26.77
C ARG A 569 7.37 3.90 -27.89
N ASP A 570 6.50 2.95 -28.19
CA ASP A 570 6.64 2.12 -29.38
C ASP A 570 6.12 2.83 -30.64
N GLU A 571 6.21 2.16 -31.79
CA GLU A 571 5.74 2.67 -33.08
C GLU A 571 4.22 2.95 -33.12
N GLN A 572 3.47 2.31 -32.22
CA GLN A 572 2.01 2.45 -32.08
C GLN A 572 1.65 3.58 -31.10
N GLY A 573 2.66 4.17 -30.45
CA GLY A 573 2.52 5.26 -29.50
C GLY A 573 2.23 4.82 -28.07
N GLU A 574 2.23 3.51 -27.80
CA GLU A 574 1.98 2.95 -26.47
C GLU A 574 3.19 3.19 -25.56
N GLU A 575 2.93 3.74 -24.37
CA GLU A 575 3.96 4.03 -23.39
C GLU A 575 4.31 2.79 -22.57
N SER A 576 5.59 2.54 -22.36
CA SER A 576 6.08 1.51 -21.44
C SER A 576 7.32 1.97 -20.68
N LEU A 577 7.57 1.37 -19.52
CA LEU A 577 8.79 1.66 -18.75
C LEU A 577 10.01 1.02 -19.40
N VAL A 578 11.06 1.81 -19.62
CA VAL A 578 12.29 1.35 -20.31
C VAL A 578 12.89 0.15 -19.59
N VAL A 579 13.01 0.21 -18.25
CA VAL A 579 13.53 -0.91 -17.43
C VAL A 579 12.68 -2.19 -17.53
N GLY A 580 11.36 -2.06 -17.66
CA GLY A 580 10.47 -3.20 -17.84
C GLY A 580 10.56 -3.81 -19.25
N HIS A 581 10.64 -2.97 -20.27
CA HIS A 581 10.88 -3.38 -21.66
C HIS A 581 12.22 -4.11 -21.81
N MET A 582 13.29 -3.56 -21.23
CA MET A 582 14.63 -4.18 -21.25
C MET A 582 14.65 -5.51 -20.51
N ALA A 583 13.95 -5.64 -19.37
CA ALA A 583 13.84 -6.90 -18.64
C ALA A 583 13.16 -8.01 -19.46
N ARG A 584 12.08 -7.66 -20.19
CA ARG A 584 11.39 -8.59 -21.11
C ARG A 584 12.31 -9.08 -22.22
N ARG A 585 12.98 -8.14 -22.89
CA ARG A 585 13.95 -8.45 -23.93
C ARG A 585 15.07 -9.35 -23.41
N PHE A 586 15.64 -9.03 -22.26
CA PHE A 586 16.71 -9.79 -21.63
C PHE A 586 16.28 -11.24 -21.30
N ALA A 587 15.08 -11.43 -20.75
CA ALA A 587 14.58 -12.76 -20.42
C ALA A 587 14.33 -13.62 -21.67
N GLN A 588 13.80 -13.03 -22.75
CA GLN A 588 13.59 -13.71 -24.03
C GLN A 588 14.93 -14.12 -24.67
N GLU A 589 15.90 -13.19 -24.70
CA GLU A 589 17.24 -13.43 -25.22
C GLU A 589 17.99 -14.51 -24.43
N GLN A 590 17.83 -14.54 -23.10
CA GLN A 590 18.41 -15.56 -22.24
C GLN A 590 17.81 -16.96 -22.51
N ALA A 591 16.49 -17.05 -22.73
CA ALA A 591 15.82 -18.29 -23.09
C ALA A 591 16.27 -18.84 -24.46
N GLN A 592 16.63 -17.95 -25.38
CA GLN A 592 17.11 -18.29 -26.73
C GLN A 592 18.64 -18.47 -26.82
N ALA A 593 19.36 -18.26 -25.70
CA ALA A 593 20.83 -18.25 -25.65
C ALA A 593 21.49 -17.23 -26.60
N THR A 594 20.81 -16.12 -26.90
CA THR A 594 21.20 -15.13 -27.92
C THR A 594 21.06 -13.68 -27.46
N GLY A 595 21.67 -13.28 -26.33
CA GLY A 595 21.74 -11.86 -25.99
C GLY A 595 22.44 -11.48 -24.67
N LEU A 596 21.99 -10.37 -24.08
CA LEU A 596 22.64 -9.70 -22.95
C LEU A 596 22.99 -10.66 -21.80
N SER A 597 24.26 -10.68 -21.42
CA SER A 597 24.76 -11.54 -20.36
C SER A 597 24.48 -10.94 -18.98
N SER A 598 24.06 -11.76 -18.01
CA SER A 598 24.01 -11.35 -16.60
C SER A 598 25.35 -10.81 -16.09
N LYS A 599 26.46 -11.24 -16.71
CA LYS A 599 27.82 -10.75 -16.42
C LYS A 599 28.01 -9.31 -16.89
N PHE A 600 27.48 -8.95 -18.06
CA PHE A 600 27.55 -7.59 -18.59
C PHE A 600 26.83 -6.59 -17.67
N LEU A 601 25.59 -6.89 -17.26
CA LEU A 601 24.83 -6.00 -16.36
C LEU A 601 25.53 -5.80 -15.00
N PHE A 602 26.32 -6.78 -14.55
CA PHE A 602 27.13 -6.63 -13.34
C PHE A 602 28.41 -5.82 -13.61
N GLY A 603 29.08 -6.07 -14.74
CA GLY A 603 30.29 -5.36 -15.17
C GLY A 603 30.07 -3.87 -15.42
N MET A 604 28.84 -3.43 -15.73
CA MET A 604 28.50 -2.00 -15.80
C MET A 604 28.84 -1.26 -14.51
N ARG A 605 28.76 -1.91 -13.35
CA ARG A 605 29.17 -1.31 -12.07
C ARG A 605 30.65 -0.98 -12.09
N ASP A 606 31.50 -1.91 -12.50
CA ASP A 606 32.94 -1.72 -12.52
C ASP A 606 33.33 -0.56 -13.45
N ILE A 607 32.64 -0.41 -14.58
CA ILE A 607 32.85 0.70 -15.51
C ILE A 607 32.41 2.03 -14.90
N PHE A 608 31.23 2.09 -14.27
CA PHE A 608 30.74 3.33 -13.67
C PHE A 608 31.50 3.74 -12.41
N ASP A 609 32.01 2.79 -11.63
CA ASP A 609 32.88 3.06 -10.49
C ASP A 609 34.17 3.79 -10.92
N LEU A 610 34.71 3.46 -12.11
CA LEU A 610 35.84 4.20 -12.70
C LEU A 610 35.48 5.65 -13.10
N LEU A 611 34.21 5.90 -13.44
CA LEU A 611 33.72 7.22 -13.83
C LEU A 611 33.31 8.09 -12.63
N THR A 612 33.41 7.58 -11.41
CA THR A 612 32.87 8.22 -10.20
C THR A 612 34.01 8.71 -9.30
N GLU A 613 33.94 9.96 -8.87
CA GLU A 613 34.88 10.51 -7.89
C GLU A 613 34.70 9.87 -6.50
N PRO A 614 35.76 9.78 -5.69
CA PRO A 614 35.63 9.34 -4.30
C PRO A 614 34.61 10.20 -3.54
N PRO A 615 33.80 9.60 -2.65
CA PRO A 615 32.81 10.34 -1.89
C PRO A 615 33.47 11.39 -0.99
N ASP A 616 32.99 12.63 -1.09
CA ASP A 616 33.40 13.75 -0.23
C ASP A 616 32.53 13.74 1.04
N PRO A 617 33.11 13.58 2.25
CA PRO A 617 32.35 13.56 3.50
C PRO A 617 31.53 14.83 3.77
N ASP A 618 31.95 15.96 3.20
CA ASP A 618 31.30 17.26 3.33
C ASP A 618 30.58 17.69 2.04
N GLY A 619 30.54 16.81 1.03
CA GLY A 619 29.94 17.05 -0.29
C GLY A 619 28.46 16.63 -0.40
N PRO A 620 27.82 16.87 -1.55
CA PRO A 620 26.45 16.42 -1.79
C PRO A 620 26.34 14.88 -1.79
N ASP A 621 25.19 14.34 -1.39
CA ASP A 621 24.89 12.89 -1.35
C ASP A 621 24.99 12.18 -2.71
N CYS A 622 25.18 12.92 -3.81
CA CYS A 622 25.39 12.36 -5.14
C CYS A 622 26.88 12.44 -5.55
N PRO A 623 27.55 11.28 -5.76
CA PRO A 623 28.93 11.25 -6.22
C PRO A 623 29.11 12.01 -7.53
N LYS A 624 30.15 12.83 -7.62
CA LYS A 624 30.48 13.57 -8.85
C LYS A 624 31.05 12.63 -9.91
N ARG A 625 30.80 12.96 -11.17
CA ARG A 625 31.42 12.30 -12.31
C ARG A 625 32.87 12.76 -12.43
N ALA A 626 33.80 11.82 -12.50
CA ALA A 626 35.22 12.10 -12.70
C ALA A 626 35.44 12.72 -14.09
N ASP A 627 36.24 13.79 -14.16
CA ASP A 627 36.62 14.44 -15.42
C ASP A 627 37.71 13.63 -16.14
N LEU A 628 37.27 12.57 -16.83
CA LEU A 628 38.13 11.70 -17.64
C LEU A 628 38.15 12.11 -19.13
N GLY A 629 37.52 13.24 -19.49
CA GLY A 629 37.36 13.66 -20.89
C GLY A 629 36.50 12.72 -21.74
N LEU A 630 35.73 11.82 -21.13
CA LEU A 630 34.82 10.90 -21.81
C LEU A 630 33.43 11.51 -21.91
N ASP A 631 32.97 11.74 -23.13
CA ASP A 631 31.58 12.07 -23.40
C ASP A 631 30.68 10.81 -23.33
N ASP A 632 29.37 11.01 -23.37
CA ASP A 632 28.41 9.92 -23.26
C ASP A 632 28.53 8.91 -24.42
N ARG A 633 28.98 9.36 -25.60
CA ARG A 633 29.22 8.49 -26.75
C ARG A 633 30.37 7.53 -26.48
N ALA A 634 31.48 8.04 -25.94
CA ALA A 634 32.63 7.22 -25.58
C ALA A 634 32.29 6.20 -24.48
N ILE A 635 31.42 6.56 -23.53
CA ILE A 635 30.93 5.62 -22.50
C ILE A 635 30.09 4.52 -23.13
N VAL A 636 29.17 4.87 -24.02
CA VAL A 636 28.37 3.87 -24.75
C VAL A 636 29.27 2.96 -25.59
N ASP A 637 30.30 3.49 -26.23
CA ASP A 637 31.28 2.68 -26.98
C ASP A 637 32.04 1.71 -26.07
N LEU A 638 32.39 2.14 -24.85
CA LEU A 638 33.02 1.30 -23.85
C LEU A 638 32.08 0.18 -23.38
N LEU A 639 30.81 0.51 -23.11
CA LEU A 639 29.77 -0.46 -22.75
C LEU A 639 29.52 -1.46 -23.89
N MET A 640 29.52 -1.00 -25.14
CA MET A 640 29.43 -1.85 -26.33
C MET A 640 30.63 -2.81 -26.43
N ALA A 641 31.85 -2.33 -26.13
CA ALA A 641 33.03 -3.17 -26.14
C ALA A 641 32.98 -4.25 -25.06
N ASP A 642 32.59 -3.90 -23.83
CA ASP A 642 32.42 -4.86 -22.72
C ASP A 642 31.32 -5.89 -23.04
N TYR A 643 30.20 -5.44 -23.60
CA TYR A 643 29.12 -6.30 -24.06
C TYR A 643 29.61 -7.37 -25.06
N LEU A 644 30.40 -6.96 -26.08
CA LEU A 644 30.97 -7.87 -27.08
C LEU A 644 32.04 -8.81 -26.51
N ALA A 645 32.71 -8.40 -25.42
CA ALA A 645 33.67 -9.21 -24.69
C ALA A 645 32.99 -10.23 -23.75
N SER A 646 31.78 -9.94 -23.26
CA SER A 646 31.00 -10.85 -22.42
C SER A 646 30.59 -12.11 -23.20
N GLY A 647 31.02 -13.28 -22.70
CA GLY A 647 31.11 -14.55 -23.42
C GLY A 647 29.80 -15.29 -23.79
N GLY A 648 28.73 -14.57 -24.13
CA GLY A 648 27.47 -15.14 -24.65
C GLY A 648 27.18 -14.85 -26.14
N ASN A 649 28.00 -14.03 -26.80
CA ASN A 649 27.67 -13.39 -28.08
C ASN A 649 28.59 -13.75 -29.26
N THR A 650 29.16 -14.96 -29.28
CA THR A 650 30.04 -15.39 -30.38
C THR A 650 29.34 -15.38 -31.75
N ALA A 651 28.02 -15.63 -31.80
CA ALA A 651 27.22 -15.55 -33.03
C ALA A 651 27.00 -14.11 -33.53
N LEU A 652 26.91 -13.12 -32.63
CA LEU A 652 26.65 -11.70 -32.95
C LEU A 652 27.91 -10.91 -33.34
N ARG A 653 29.10 -11.51 -33.22
CA ARG A 653 30.36 -10.86 -33.66
C ARG A 653 30.41 -10.67 -35.18
N GLY A 654 29.70 -11.51 -35.94
CA GLY A 654 29.71 -11.51 -37.41
C GLY A 654 28.51 -10.86 -38.10
N ASP A 655 27.43 -10.54 -37.38
CA ASP A 655 26.19 -10.03 -37.98
C ASP A 655 26.11 -8.49 -37.89
N GLY A 656 26.40 -7.82 -39.01
CA GLY A 656 26.46 -6.36 -39.09
C GLY A 656 25.10 -5.67 -38.88
N GLU A 657 24.00 -6.37 -39.12
CA GLU A 657 22.64 -5.81 -39.04
C GLU A 657 22.11 -5.70 -37.61
N ALA A 658 22.59 -6.54 -36.67
CA ALA A 658 22.15 -6.53 -35.28
C ALA A 658 22.85 -5.46 -34.41
N ARG A 659 24.01 -4.96 -34.82
CA ARG A 659 24.83 -4.00 -34.03
C ARG A 659 24.12 -2.68 -33.73
N PRO A 660 23.41 -2.03 -34.67
CA PRO A 660 22.68 -0.79 -34.38
C PRO A 660 21.57 -0.98 -33.34
N ALA A 661 20.84 -2.10 -33.41
CA ALA A 661 19.75 -2.40 -32.48
C ALA A 661 20.25 -2.68 -31.05
N ILE A 662 21.42 -3.31 -30.92
CA ILE A 662 22.09 -3.53 -29.62
C ILE A 662 22.62 -2.21 -29.06
N ARG A 663 23.24 -1.38 -29.91
CA ARG A 663 23.71 -0.04 -29.50
C ARG A 663 22.55 0.80 -28.96
N ALA A 664 21.43 0.84 -29.68
CA ALA A 664 20.24 1.57 -29.22
C ALA A 664 19.73 1.06 -27.86
N ALA A 665 19.78 -0.26 -27.61
CA ALA A 665 19.40 -0.84 -26.32
C ALA A 665 20.37 -0.46 -25.20
N ILE A 666 21.68 -0.46 -25.46
CA ILE A 666 22.70 -0.02 -24.50
C ILE A 666 22.60 1.48 -24.22
N GLU A 667 22.34 2.30 -25.24
CA GLU A 667 22.09 3.74 -25.08
C GLU A 667 20.85 4.00 -24.22
N ALA A 668 19.75 3.27 -24.47
CA ALA A 668 18.55 3.35 -23.65
C ALA A 668 18.81 2.95 -22.20
N LEU A 669 19.55 1.85 -21.97
CA LEU A 669 19.93 1.40 -20.63
C LEU A 669 20.85 2.41 -19.92
N PHE A 670 21.85 2.93 -20.62
CA PHE A 670 22.78 3.92 -20.11
C PHE A 670 22.04 5.19 -19.66
N ARG A 671 21.06 5.64 -20.45
CA ARG A 671 20.20 6.77 -20.06
C ARG A 671 19.43 6.51 -18.76
N GLN A 672 18.99 5.27 -18.50
CA GLN A 672 18.38 4.90 -17.23
C GLN A 672 19.38 4.80 -16.07
N CYS A 673 20.68 4.71 -16.37
CA CYS A 673 21.76 4.69 -15.38
C CYS A 673 22.22 6.11 -15.01
N GLN A 674 21.86 7.14 -15.78
CA GLN A 674 22.24 8.52 -15.53
C GLN A 674 21.23 9.19 -14.58
N PRO A 675 21.57 9.48 -13.30
CA PRO A 675 20.62 10.06 -12.36
C PRO A 675 20.16 11.44 -12.84
N GLN A 676 18.86 11.72 -12.72
CA GLN A 676 18.26 12.97 -13.19
C GLN A 676 17.33 13.58 -12.14
N THR A 677 17.28 14.91 -12.14
CA THR A 677 16.32 15.67 -11.34
C THR A 677 15.69 16.79 -12.16
N ARG A 678 14.49 17.21 -11.78
CA ARG A 678 13.82 18.37 -12.38
C ARG A 678 14.31 19.65 -11.71
N GLY A 679 14.97 20.50 -12.50
CA GLY A 679 15.48 21.79 -12.04
C GLY A 679 14.38 22.82 -11.75
N PRO A 680 14.72 23.99 -11.18
CA PRO A 680 13.76 25.04 -10.82
C PRO A 680 12.95 25.58 -12.00
N GLU A 681 13.52 25.57 -13.21
CA GLU A 681 12.86 25.99 -14.45
C GLU A 681 12.01 24.88 -15.10
N GLY A 682 11.92 23.70 -14.47
CA GLY A 682 11.11 22.57 -14.92
C GLY A 682 11.82 21.62 -15.90
N GLY A 683 13.00 21.98 -16.42
CA GLY A 683 13.83 21.12 -17.27
C GLY A 683 14.54 20.00 -16.49
N LEU A 684 14.82 18.89 -17.17
CA LEU A 684 15.60 17.79 -16.60
C LEU A 684 17.10 18.11 -16.65
N ILE A 685 17.79 17.84 -15.55
CA ILE A 685 19.23 18.01 -15.40
C ILE A 685 19.84 16.72 -14.87
N ASP A 686 20.94 16.29 -15.49
CA ASP A 686 21.74 15.17 -15.02
C ASP A 686 22.44 15.54 -13.73
N ILE A 687 22.42 14.64 -12.75
CA ILE A 687 23.05 14.85 -11.45
C ILE A 687 24.03 13.71 -11.14
N GLY A 688 25.26 14.11 -10.83
CA GLY A 688 26.32 13.19 -10.46
C GLY A 688 26.72 12.17 -11.54
N SER A 689 27.34 11.09 -11.09
CA SER A 689 27.88 10.02 -11.93
C SER A 689 26.83 8.96 -12.29
N PRO A 690 26.94 8.28 -13.46
CA PRO A 690 26.12 7.11 -13.78
C PRO A 690 26.18 6.04 -12.68
N ARG A 691 25.05 5.34 -12.46
CA ARG A 691 24.93 4.26 -11.47
C ARG A 691 24.37 3.00 -12.12
N ALA A 692 24.88 1.84 -11.70
CA ALA A 692 24.45 0.56 -12.28
C ALA A 692 23.07 0.10 -11.81
N ASP A 693 22.33 0.91 -11.06
CA ASP A 693 21.10 0.51 -10.41
C ASP A 693 20.01 0.10 -11.41
N ALA A 694 19.87 0.79 -12.54
CA ALA A 694 18.93 0.41 -13.60
C ALA A 694 19.29 -0.96 -14.22
N ALA A 695 20.57 -1.21 -14.49
CA ALA A 695 21.05 -2.48 -15.05
C ALA A 695 20.79 -3.65 -14.09
N LEU A 696 21.02 -3.44 -12.80
CA LEU A 696 20.74 -4.43 -11.77
C LEU A 696 19.24 -4.63 -11.54
N LEU A 697 18.42 -3.59 -11.74
CA LEU A 697 16.96 -3.69 -11.70
C LEU A 697 16.43 -4.54 -12.85
N VAL A 698 16.92 -4.29 -14.08
CA VAL A 698 16.59 -5.09 -15.27
C VAL A 698 16.91 -6.56 -15.04
N ARG A 699 18.10 -6.86 -14.51
CA ARG A 699 18.50 -8.22 -14.15
C ARG A 699 17.57 -8.84 -13.11
N PHE A 700 17.23 -8.10 -12.06
CA PHE A 700 16.32 -8.55 -11.03
C PHE A 700 14.96 -8.91 -11.64
N LEU A 701 14.34 -7.99 -12.37
CA LEU A 701 13.03 -8.19 -12.99
C LEU A 701 13.01 -9.39 -13.94
N ALA A 702 14.04 -9.54 -14.79
CA ALA A 702 14.17 -10.68 -15.68
C ALA A 702 14.24 -12.01 -14.91
N SER A 703 14.96 -12.05 -13.78
CA SER A 703 15.06 -13.25 -12.94
C SER A 703 13.79 -13.63 -12.19
N GLN A 704 12.87 -12.68 -11.97
CA GLN A 704 11.63 -12.90 -11.21
C GLN A 704 10.44 -13.29 -12.09
N GLY A 705 10.66 -13.55 -13.38
CA GLY A 705 9.56 -13.82 -14.31
C GLY A 705 8.66 -12.60 -14.55
N ALA A 706 9.14 -11.39 -14.27
CA ALA A 706 8.43 -10.14 -14.60
C ALA A 706 8.49 -9.80 -16.10
N ALA A 707 8.85 -10.79 -16.92
CA ALA A 707 9.08 -10.69 -18.34
C ALA A 707 7.95 -11.28 -19.21
N ALA A 708 6.84 -11.68 -18.58
CA ALA A 708 5.64 -12.18 -19.26
C ALA A 708 4.60 -11.06 -19.41
#